data_AF-A0A9W8H2Y6-F1
#
_entry.id   AF-A0A9W8H2Y6-F1
#
_cell.length_a   1.000
_cell.length_b   1.000
_cell.length_c   1.000
_cell.angle_alpha   90.00
_cell.angle_beta   90.00
_cell.angle_gamma   90.00
#
_symmetry.space_group_name_H-M   'P 1'
#
loop_
_entity.id
_entity.type
_entity.pdbx_description
1 polymer ?
#
loop_
_entity_poly.entity_id
_entity_poly.type
_entity_poly.pdbx_seq_one_letter_code
_entity_poly.pdbx_strand_id
1 'polypeptide(L)'
;MASVGANQKSAEWVLGAGEEFRFEVDFKHTIEIKLKHGHAEYFGAELGREASYSFSGENGVVFSWEGCTLTVIGECQSAYVAGETPMDSCINVHMALQQLRVQARSDSANGPRVIIVGPDDSGKTSLARTLINYAVRMGETPLYVDLDPMDASVTVPGTVSVTPMSKTVDIETGFMSYAMSSSAGPPDTPLVWQFGHEQPTDNAELFNLLVDRMAAAIGRHTANNSQSATSGLFVDTRGFTDAAKCETIDHAISALGITTLLVVGSERMYSLLSNRPFAKEGVTVIKMARSGGTVDRSAMFRQQYNSRIIQQYFYGTPKEPFSSFSTVANFQEIRILRVGEDSIAPSSTLPLGETRMLTDTSVLAVEPDEALTHSILAVTDASMDLEGDSVAGMQALGFVNVTVVDMEKKRLILISPVPGRLPKQVLLYDVESLRSALPTDMHSKEIIFIPINNSNSFVHVEGGSGSHWSLLIYVKHVNPTYHYYDSMANINYQYALAVKSKLDAILFGAGSQGPPMITHSCPQQENGSDCGIFVILYTDLLARRYNDLRLPPPIQPTNRVSMPPPVPPRPRRLRKFSAEPDTTRHAASIALHNRRNSSQPQSSSLPTRPSTYHDSSDDSSGVIRRPMSPFVRSSNTRNRMAVRPAMLVAPVIERAFWWIDYADLCNPLKARTTLQALVNEHCTRYNNIATSLN
;
A
#
# COMPACT_ATOMS: atom_id res chain seq x y z
N MET A 1 33.93 -9.86 -0.43
CA MET A 1 34.80 -9.77 -1.63
C MET A 1 34.49 -10.93 -2.57
N ALA A 2 34.72 -10.74 -3.87
CA ALA A 2 34.84 -11.79 -4.90
C ALA A 2 33.64 -12.71 -5.20
N SER A 3 32.66 -12.19 -5.95
CA SER A 3 32.20 -12.81 -7.21
C SER A 3 31.42 -11.77 -8.06
N VAL A 4 30.87 -12.19 -9.20
CA VAL A 4 30.16 -11.34 -10.20
C VAL A 4 31.06 -10.31 -10.90
N GLY A 5 32.08 -10.81 -11.59
CA GLY A 5 32.69 -10.11 -12.73
C GLY A 5 31.81 -10.21 -13.98
N ALA A 6 30.63 -9.59 -13.95
CA ALA A 6 29.83 -9.35 -15.14
C ALA A 6 30.24 -8.00 -15.77
N ASN A 7 30.17 -7.87 -17.10
CA ASN A 7 30.33 -6.57 -17.77
C ASN A 7 29.10 -5.69 -17.47
N GLN A 8 29.08 -5.03 -16.32
CA GLN A 8 28.16 -3.94 -16.07
C GLN A 8 28.40 -2.85 -17.12
N LYS A 9 27.32 -2.36 -17.74
CA LYS A 9 27.41 -1.27 -18.71
C LYS A 9 27.98 -0.04 -17.98
N SER A 10 29.08 0.48 -18.49
CA SER A 10 29.66 1.76 -18.07
C SER A 10 29.39 2.77 -19.17
N ALA A 11 28.78 3.90 -18.82
CA ALA A 11 28.48 5.00 -19.73
C ALA A 11 29.09 6.30 -19.19
N GLU A 12 29.69 7.09 -20.08
CA GLU A 12 30.12 8.45 -19.76
C GLU A 12 29.06 9.45 -20.19
N TRP A 13 28.75 10.39 -19.30
CA TRP A 13 27.76 11.43 -19.49
C TRP A 13 28.44 12.78 -19.34
N VAL A 14 28.34 13.62 -20.37
CA VAL A 14 28.86 14.99 -20.38
C VAL A 14 27.68 15.93 -20.17
N LEU A 15 27.80 16.83 -19.20
CA LEU A 15 26.82 17.87 -18.87
C LEU A 15 27.45 19.23 -19.16
N GLY A 16 26.70 20.12 -19.81
CA GLY A 16 27.02 21.54 -19.92
C GLY A 16 26.75 22.31 -18.63
N ALA A 17 27.10 23.60 -18.65
CA ALA A 17 26.79 24.52 -17.56
C ALA A 17 25.27 24.76 -17.48
N GLY A 18 24.69 24.54 -16.30
CA GLY A 18 23.24 24.65 -16.05
C GLY A 18 22.44 23.37 -16.35
N GLU A 19 23.10 22.30 -16.81
CA GLU A 19 22.44 21.02 -17.11
C GLU A 19 22.44 20.04 -15.92
N GLU A 20 21.48 19.13 -15.91
CA GLU A 20 21.38 18.04 -14.95
C GLU A 20 21.19 16.66 -15.60
N PHE A 21 21.90 15.67 -15.08
CA PHE A 21 21.69 14.25 -15.39
C PHE A 21 20.61 13.69 -14.45
N ARG A 22 19.47 13.31 -15.00
CA ARG A 22 18.34 12.69 -14.30
C ARG A 22 18.38 11.18 -14.47
N PHE A 23 18.10 10.44 -13.40
CA PHE A 23 18.07 8.97 -13.43
C PHE A 23 16.95 8.38 -12.56
N GLU A 24 16.44 7.23 -12.96
CA GLU A 24 15.46 6.42 -12.21
C GLU A 24 16.00 4.98 -12.09
N VAL A 25 15.99 4.42 -10.87
CA VAL A 25 16.54 3.09 -10.57
C VAL A 25 15.60 2.30 -9.64
N ASP A 26 15.06 1.18 -10.12
CA ASP A 26 14.27 0.24 -9.31
C ASP A 26 15.09 -0.39 -8.17
N PHE A 27 14.44 -0.82 -7.10
CA PHE A 27 15.04 -1.45 -5.91
C PHE A 27 15.82 -2.75 -6.21
N LYS A 28 15.61 -3.35 -7.39
CA LYS A 28 16.36 -4.55 -7.86
C LYS A 28 17.70 -4.20 -8.52
N HIS A 29 17.87 -2.96 -8.96
CA HIS A 29 19.05 -2.51 -9.67
C HIS A 29 19.89 -1.60 -8.76
N THR A 30 21.16 -1.43 -9.09
CA THR A 30 22.05 -0.48 -8.42
C THR A 30 22.93 0.16 -9.46
N ILE A 31 23.10 1.48 -9.37
CA ILE A 31 24.04 2.23 -10.21
C ILE A 31 25.10 2.88 -9.35
N GLU A 32 26.31 3.00 -9.91
CA GLU A 32 27.47 3.63 -9.31
C GLU A 32 27.84 4.87 -10.14
N ILE A 33 27.75 6.06 -9.55
CA ILE A 33 28.07 7.35 -10.19
C ILE A 33 29.40 7.89 -9.65
N LYS A 34 30.28 8.31 -10.57
CA LYS A 34 31.62 8.87 -10.30
C LYS A 34 31.85 10.17 -11.06
N LEU A 35 32.32 11.21 -10.39
CA LEU A 35 32.71 12.49 -11.01
C LEU A 35 34.16 12.41 -11.54
N LYS A 36 34.35 12.55 -12.85
CA LYS A 36 35.66 12.55 -13.52
C LYS A 36 36.30 13.93 -13.63
N HIS A 37 35.52 14.87 -14.15
CA HIS A 37 35.95 16.22 -14.53
C HIS A 37 34.84 17.25 -14.28
N GLY A 38 35.22 18.50 -14.06
CA GLY A 38 34.30 19.58 -13.68
C GLY A 38 33.80 19.48 -12.24
N HIS A 39 32.71 20.19 -11.97
CA HIS A 39 32.06 20.24 -10.66
C HIS A 39 30.61 19.79 -10.78
N ALA A 40 30.12 18.99 -9.82
CA ALA A 40 28.75 18.47 -9.84
C ALA A 40 28.19 18.36 -8.43
N GLU A 41 26.87 18.46 -8.30
CA GLU A 41 26.17 18.38 -7.02
C GLU A 41 24.88 17.55 -7.09
N TYR A 42 24.60 16.79 -6.03
CA TYR A 42 23.38 16.02 -5.85
C TYR A 42 22.53 16.70 -4.77
N PHE A 43 21.44 17.37 -5.18
CA PHE A 43 20.65 18.26 -4.32
C PHE A 43 21.52 19.23 -3.49
N GLY A 44 22.46 19.91 -4.14
CA GLY A 44 23.35 20.91 -3.52
C GLY A 44 24.53 20.36 -2.70
N ALA A 45 24.66 19.04 -2.50
CA ALA A 45 25.86 18.43 -1.93
C ALA A 45 26.88 18.11 -3.05
N GLU A 46 28.12 18.59 -2.90
CA GLU A 46 29.17 18.43 -3.92
C GLU A 46 29.64 16.97 -4.04
N LEU A 47 29.79 16.47 -5.27
CA LEU A 47 30.38 15.15 -5.52
C LEU A 47 31.91 15.22 -5.40
N GLY A 48 32.49 14.31 -4.62
CA GLY A 48 33.93 14.11 -4.56
C GLY A 48 34.48 13.61 -5.90
N ARG A 49 35.60 14.17 -6.35
CA ARG A 49 36.25 13.75 -7.60
C ARG A 49 36.83 12.34 -7.45
N GLU A 50 36.51 11.46 -8.41
CA GLU A 50 36.74 10.00 -8.38
C GLU A 50 36.11 9.27 -7.18
N ALA A 51 35.33 9.97 -6.33
CA ALA A 51 34.52 9.32 -5.30
C ALA A 51 33.32 8.61 -5.93
N SER A 52 32.80 7.62 -5.22
CA SER A 52 31.80 6.68 -5.75
C SER A 52 30.52 6.67 -4.90
N TYR A 53 29.40 6.92 -5.58
CA TYR A 53 28.07 7.04 -4.98
C TYR A 53 27.12 6.00 -5.60
N SER A 54 26.45 5.23 -4.75
CA SER A 54 25.67 4.04 -5.09
C SER A 54 24.18 4.30 -4.85
N PHE A 55 23.35 4.17 -5.88
CA PHE A 55 21.90 4.45 -5.81
C PHE A 55 21.08 3.23 -6.22
N SER A 56 19.98 2.96 -5.49
CA SER A 56 19.05 1.84 -5.71
C SER A 56 17.69 2.16 -5.10
N GLY A 57 16.60 1.94 -5.84
CA GLY A 57 15.25 2.35 -5.41
C GLY A 57 15.11 3.86 -5.26
N GLU A 58 15.73 4.62 -6.18
CA GLU A 58 15.97 6.06 -6.04
C GLU A 58 15.78 6.76 -7.39
N ASN A 59 15.06 7.88 -7.39
CA ASN A 59 14.92 8.76 -8.55
C ASN A 59 15.73 10.03 -8.25
N GLY A 60 16.85 10.21 -8.95
CA GLY A 60 17.90 11.15 -8.57
C GLY A 60 18.32 12.09 -9.69
N VAL A 61 19.06 13.13 -9.31
CA VAL A 61 19.54 14.15 -10.23
C VAL A 61 20.91 14.67 -9.82
N VAL A 62 21.85 14.73 -10.76
CA VAL A 62 23.18 15.31 -10.59
C VAL A 62 23.26 16.55 -11.49
N PHE A 63 23.35 17.72 -10.89
CA PHE A 63 23.36 19.02 -11.57
C PHE A 63 24.79 19.60 -11.63
N SER A 64 25.08 20.43 -12.64
CA SER A 64 26.37 21.14 -12.75
C SER A 64 26.21 22.62 -13.11
N TRP A 65 26.78 23.51 -12.28
CA TRP A 65 26.84 24.95 -12.56
C TRP A 65 27.80 25.31 -13.72
N GLU A 66 28.89 24.57 -13.88
CA GLU A 66 29.99 24.90 -14.82
C GLU A 66 30.18 23.87 -15.95
N GLY A 67 29.49 22.74 -15.87
CA GLY A 67 29.69 21.56 -16.71
C GLY A 67 30.55 20.50 -16.03
N CYS A 68 30.29 19.22 -16.34
CA CYS A 68 31.03 18.09 -15.77
C CYS A 68 31.02 16.85 -16.66
N THR A 69 31.84 15.86 -16.29
CA THR A 69 31.79 14.51 -16.87
C THR A 69 31.60 13.48 -15.76
N LEU A 70 30.53 12.70 -15.87
CA LEU A 70 30.18 11.61 -14.96
C LEU A 70 30.45 10.27 -15.65
N THR A 71 30.94 9.28 -14.90
CA THR A 71 30.84 7.87 -15.29
C THR A 71 29.70 7.24 -14.47
N VAL A 72 28.78 6.57 -15.15
CA VAL A 72 27.67 5.82 -14.54
C VAL A 72 27.83 4.35 -14.91
N ILE A 73 27.92 3.49 -13.90
CA ILE A 73 28.09 2.03 -14.04
C ILE A 73 26.85 1.34 -13.49
N GLY A 74 26.23 0.47 -14.29
CA GLY A 74 25.01 -0.26 -13.91
C GLY A 74 23.90 -0.11 -14.95
N GLU A 75 22.64 -0.26 -14.51
CA GLU A 75 21.46 -0.18 -15.36
C GLU A 75 20.40 0.71 -14.71
N CYS A 76 20.01 1.79 -15.41
CA CYS A 76 18.92 2.68 -15.03
C CYS A 76 17.65 2.24 -15.76
N GLN A 77 16.48 2.48 -15.15
CA GLN A 77 15.19 2.38 -15.84
C GLN A 77 15.00 3.55 -16.82
N SER A 78 15.49 4.73 -16.44
CA SER A 78 15.47 5.97 -17.22
C SER A 78 16.74 6.76 -16.90
N ALA A 79 17.38 7.36 -17.91
CA ALA A 79 18.61 8.13 -17.74
C ALA A 79 18.77 9.14 -18.90
N TYR A 80 18.85 10.44 -18.61
CA TYR A 80 19.00 11.49 -19.62
C TYR A 80 19.56 12.79 -19.03
N VAL A 81 20.09 13.66 -19.89
CA VAL A 81 20.52 15.03 -19.53
C VAL A 81 19.42 16.03 -19.90
N ALA A 82 19.20 17.03 -19.06
CA ALA A 82 18.23 18.11 -19.27
C ALA A 82 18.82 19.49 -18.92
N GLY A 83 18.63 20.47 -19.82
CA GLY A 83 19.02 21.88 -19.59
C GLY A 83 17.91 22.76 -18.99
N GLU A 84 16.64 22.31 -19.00
CA GLU A 84 15.55 23.03 -18.34
C GLU A 84 15.44 22.58 -16.87
N THR A 85 15.99 23.41 -15.98
CA THR A 85 16.05 23.17 -14.53
C THR A 85 15.51 24.39 -13.74
N PRO A 86 15.00 24.22 -12.51
CA PRO A 86 14.56 25.34 -11.68
C PRO A 86 15.73 26.02 -10.90
N MET A 87 16.98 25.64 -11.16
CA MET A 87 18.10 25.90 -10.25
C MET A 87 18.44 27.39 -10.09
N ASP A 88 18.23 28.21 -11.13
CA ASP A 88 18.31 29.67 -11.02
C ASP A 88 17.34 30.22 -9.97
N SER A 89 16.13 29.65 -9.85
CA SER A 89 15.19 30.05 -8.80
C SER A 89 15.65 29.59 -7.42
N CYS A 90 16.21 28.37 -7.33
CA CYS A 90 16.75 27.82 -6.08
C CYS A 90 17.90 28.67 -5.52
N ILE A 91 18.88 29.03 -6.36
CA ILE A 91 20.03 29.84 -5.92
C ILE A 91 19.63 31.27 -5.58
N ASN A 92 18.72 31.89 -6.33
CA ASN A 92 18.19 33.23 -6.01
C ASN A 92 17.46 33.25 -4.66
N VAL A 93 16.64 32.22 -4.36
CA VAL A 93 16.01 32.07 -3.04
C VAL A 93 17.06 31.86 -1.95
N HIS A 94 18.08 31.01 -2.15
CA HIS A 94 19.16 30.84 -1.19
C HIS A 94 19.89 32.17 -0.90
N MET A 95 20.24 32.95 -1.94
CA MET A 95 20.95 34.22 -1.78
C MET A 95 20.12 35.27 -1.01
N ALA A 96 18.81 35.35 -1.26
CA ALA A 96 17.91 36.20 -0.49
C ALA A 96 17.82 35.75 0.98
N LEU A 97 17.72 34.44 1.24
CA LEU A 97 17.73 33.89 2.60
C LEU A 97 19.08 34.17 3.30
N GLN A 98 20.20 34.09 2.59
CA GLN A 98 21.53 34.36 3.15
C GLN A 98 21.69 35.84 3.54
N GLN A 99 21.13 36.78 2.76
CA GLN A 99 21.07 38.20 3.15
C GLN A 99 20.27 38.40 4.45
N LEU A 100 19.13 37.71 4.60
CA LEU A 100 18.33 37.75 5.82
C LEU A 100 19.07 37.15 7.03
N ARG A 101 19.91 36.13 6.86
CA ARG A 101 20.78 35.61 7.94
C ARG A 101 21.85 36.61 8.36
N VAL A 102 22.48 37.29 7.40
CA VAL A 102 23.48 38.34 7.69
C VAL A 102 22.84 39.49 8.46
N GLN A 103 21.63 39.92 8.09
CA GLN A 103 20.88 40.92 8.86
C GLN A 103 20.46 40.39 10.24
N ALA A 104 19.91 39.18 10.34
CA ALA A 104 19.56 38.60 11.65
C ALA A 104 20.77 38.54 12.60
N ARG A 105 21.98 38.33 12.05
CA ARG A 105 23.24 38.33 12.79
C ARG A 105 23.72 39.72 13.22
N SER A 106 23.41 40.81 12.48
CA SER A 106 23.65 42.18 12.97
C SER A 106 22.62 42.59 14.03
N ASP A 107 21.37 42.21 13.81
CA ASP A 107 20.21 42.68 14.57
C ASP A 107 19.96 41.83 15.84
N SER A 108 20.79 40.80 16.08
CA SER A 108 20.66 39.79 17.15
C SER A 108 19.29 39.10 17.16
N ALA A 109 18.73 38.88 15.97
CA ALA A 109 17.40 38.34 15.73
C ALA A 109 17.44 36.87 15.27
N ASN A 110 16.25 36.28 15.08
CA ASN A 110 16.12 34.99 14.41
C ASN A 110 16.38 35.14 12.91
N GLY A 111 17.06 34.17 12.31
CA GLY A 111 17.17 34.00 10.87
C GLY A 111 15.84 33.62 10.20
N PRO A 112 15.80 33.60 8.87
CA PRO A 112 14.58 33.30 8.13
C PRO A 112 14.05 31.90 8.45
N ARG A 113 12.73 31.80 8.61
CA ARG A 113 12.03 30.55 8.89
C ARG A 113 11.16 30.21 7.69
N VAL A 114 11.52 29.16 6.96
CA VAL A 114 11.01 28.82 5.64
C VAL A 114 10.13 27.58 5.73
N ILE A 115 8.90 27.63 5.23
CA ILE A 115 8.05 26.44 5.01
C ILE A 115 7.89 26.17 3.51
N ILE A 116 7.99 24.89 3.13
CA ILE A 116 7.87 24.44 1.74
C ILE A 116 6.59 23.63 1.63
N VAL A 117 5.68 24.07 0.75
CA VAL A 117 4.35 23.49 0.57
C VAL A 117 4.05 23.24 -0.90
N GLY A 118 3.19 22.27 -1.17
CA GLY A 118 2.85 21.86 -2.52
C GLY A 118 2.04 20.55 -2.55
N PRO A 119 1.66 20.08 -3.75
CA PRO A 119 1.10 18.76 -3.94
C PRO A 119 2.04 17.62 -3.51
N ASP A 120 1.55 16.39 -3.64
CA ASP A 120 2.43 15.23 -3.69
C ASP A 120 3.40 15.32 -4.88
N ASP A 121 4.59 14.75 -4.68
CA ASP A 121 5.62 14.53 -5.70
C ASP A 121 6.07 15.78 -6.47
N SER A 122 5.83 16.97 -5.92
CA SER A 122 6.24 18.25 -6.51
C SER A 122 7.72 18.62 -6.28
N GLY A 123 8.51 17.79 -5.59
CA GLY A 123 9.94 18.02 -5.32
C GLY A 123 10.27 18.83 -4.07
N LYS A 124 9.37 18.87 -3.07
CA LYS A 124 9.51 19.68 -1.85
C LYS A 124 10.78 19.35 -1.04
N THR A 125 10.98 18.06 -0.75
CA THR A 125 12.14 17.52 -0.02
C THR A 125 13.47 17.73 -0.77
N SER A 126 13.44 17.66 -2.10
CA SER A 126 14.58 17.98 -2.96
C SER A 126 14.97 19.46 -2.87
N LEU A 127 13.99 20.36 -2.85
CA LEU A 127 14.20 21.80 -2.65
C LEU A 127 14.72 22.09 -1.23
N ALA A 128 14.15 21.44 -0.21
CA ALA A 128 14.64 21.53 1.17
C ALA A 128 16.12 21.15 1.27
N ARG A 129 16.48 19.95 0.78
CA ARG A 129 17.85 19.41 0.77
C ARG A 129 18.84 20.34 0.06
N THR A 130 18.46 20.91 -1.09
CA THR A 130 19.28 21.86 -1.84
C THR A 130 19.50 23.17 -1.08
N LEU A 131 18.44 23.80 -0.56
CA LEU A 131 18.54 25.07 0.18
C LEU A 131 19.29 24.92 1.51
N ILE A 132 19.16 23.77 2.19
CA ILE A 132 19.92 23.42 3.39
C ILE A 132 21.40 23.21 3.04
N ASN A 133 21.72 22.42 2.01
CA ASN A 133 23.10 22.17 1.61
C ASN A 133 23.83 23.45 1.21
N TYR A 134 23.17 24.38 0.49
CA TYR A 134 23.74 25.70 0.21
C TYR A 134 23.93 26.54 1.48
N ALA A 135 23.02 26.49 2.45
CA ALA A 135 23.19 27.19 3.73
C ALA A 135 24.41 26.66 4.50
N VAL A 136 24.58 25.33 4.59
CA VAL A 136 25.74 24.74 5.30
C VAL A 136 27.05 24.97 4.56
N ARG A 137 27.05 24.98 3.21
CA ARG A 137 28.21 25.42 2.40
C ARG A 137 28.61 26.88 2.65
N MET A 138 27.72 27.71 3.20
CA MET A 138 27.98 29.08 3.67
C MET A 138 28.34 29.18 5.17
N GLY A 139 28.48 28.06 5.88
CA GLY A 139 28.81 28.01 7.31
C GLY A 139 27.63 28.24 8.27
N GLU A 140 26.40 28.20 7.76
CA GLU A 140 25.17 28.28 8.55
C GLU A 140 24.83 26.89 9.13
N THR A 141 24.20 26.84 10.31
CA THR A 141 23.73 25.60 10.98
C THR A 141 22.21 25.62 11.17
N PRO A 142 21.42 25.68 10.09
CA PRO A 142 19.96 25.79 10.17
C PRO A 142 19.34 24.55 10.80
N LEU A 143 18.12 24.69 11.30
CA LEU A 143 17.29 23.55 11.67
C LEU A 143 16.53 23.06 10.43
N TYR A 144 16.47 21.75 10.24
CA TYR A 144 15.51 21.09 9.36
C TYR A 144 14.37 20.53 10.20
N VAL A 145 13.13 20.75 9.76
CA VAL A 145 11.93 20.16 10.33
C VAL A 145 11.24 19.35 9.25
N ASP A 146 10.88 18.13 9.61
CA ASP A 146 10.15 17.19 8.76
C ASP A 146 8.72 17.01 9.28
N LEU A 147 7.74 17.49 8.50
CA LEU A 147 6.31 17.32 8.72
C LEU A 147 5.63 16.47 7.61
N ASP A 148 6.36 15.59 6.92
CA ASP A 148 5.77 14.52 6.10
C ASP A 148 5.89 13.18 6.85
N PRO A 149 4.86 12.75 7.60
CA PRO A 149 4.91 11.49 8.34
C PRO A 149 4.77 10.25 7.43
N MET A 150 4.36 10.42 6.17
CA MET A 150 4.21 9.31 5.21
C MET A 150 5.56 8.96 4.56
N ASP A 151 6.32 9.99 4.15
CA ASP A 151 7.61 9.89 3.46
C ASP A 151 8.79 10.30 4.37
N ALA A 152 8.66 10.10 5.69
CA ALA A 152 9.59 10.63 6.72
C ALA A 152 11.07 10.40 6.38
N SER A 153 11.83 11.49 6.30
CA SER A 153 13.15 11.50 5.65
C SER A 153 14.33 11.33 6.61
N VAL A 154 14.12 11.60 7.90
CA VAL A 154 15.13 11.58 8.97
C VAL A 154 15.20 10.22 9.68
N THR A 155 14.06 9.52 9.77
CA THR A 155 13.88 8.33 10.63
C THR A 155 12.69 7.49 10.14
N VAL A 156 12.19 6.55 10.94
CA VAL A 156 11.09 5.67 10.53
C VAL A 156 9.80 6.44 10.17
N PRO A 157 8.98 5.94 9.23
CA PRO A 157 7.66 6.50 8.91
C PRO A 157 6.71 6.59 10.11
N GLY A 158 5.67 7.41 9.97
CA GLY A 158 4.70 7.71 11.04
C GLY A 158 5.24 8.70 12.07
N THR A 159 6.23 9.52 11.73
CA THR A 159 6.93 10.43 12.66
C THR A 159 7.01 11.87 12.12
N VAL A 160 7.24 12.82 13.03
CA VAL A 160 7.66 14.20 12.70
C VAL A 160 8.91 14.54 13.50
N SER A 161 9.80 15.37 12.96
CA SER A 161 11.13 15.57 13.58
C SER A 161 11.72 16.96 13.38
N VAL A 162 12.71 17.32 14.23
CA VAL A 162 13.61 18.46 14.01
C VAL A 162 15.07 18.04 14.19
N THR A 163 15.92 18.47 13.26
CA THR A 163 17.32 18.06 13.11
C THR A 163 18.20 19.29 12.93
N PRO A 164 19.25 19.51 13.75
CA PRO A 164 20.28 20.50 13.44
C PRO A 164 21.10 20.07 12.23
N MET A 165 21.43 21.00 11.33
CA MET A 165 22.18 20.67 10.10
C MET A 165 23.57 21.31 10.15
N SER A 166 24.58 20.63 10.72
CA SER A 166 25.97 21.16 10.79
C SER A 166 26.86 20.76 9.61
N LYS A 167 26.48 19.74 8.84
CA LYS A 167 27.21 19.21 7.68
C LYS A 167 26.33 19.24 6.43
N THR A 168 26.87 18.90 5.27
CA THR A 168 26.01 18.64 4.10
C THR A 168 25.22 17.34 4.32
N VAL A 169 24.01 17.27 3.78
CA VAL A 169 23.20 16.06 3.72
C VAL A 169 23.92 15.05 2.84
N ASP A 170 24.28 13.89 3.41
CA ASP A 170 24.99 12.84 2.67
C ASP A 170 24.25 12.44 1.40
N ILE A 171 25.00 12.11 0.35
CA ILE A 171 24.48 11.88 -1.00
C ILE A 171 23.63 10.61 -1.07
N GLU A 172 24.09 9.51 -0.47
CA GLU A 172 23.47 8.18 -0.59
C GLU A 172 22.42 7.91 0.49
N THR A 173 22.65 8.43 1.70
CA THR A 173 21.85 8.12 2.90
C THR A 173 20.92 9.24 3.33
N GLY A 174 21.01 10.42 2.70
CA GLY A 174 20.03 11.51 2.87
C GLY A 174 20.00 12.09 4.28
N PHE A 175 18.83 12.56 4.71
CA PHE A 175 18.65 13.17 6.04
C PHE A 175 18.80 12.17 7.19
N MET A 176 18.61 10.88 6.94
CA MET A 176 18.86 9.81 7.91
C MET A 176 20.33 9.70 8.36
N SER A 177 21.28 10.28 7.61
CA SER A 177 22.70 10.44 8.02
C SER A 177 22.94 11.26 9.30
N TYR A 178 21.87 11.80 9.88
CA TYR A 178 21.83 12.55 11.14
C TYR A 178 21.27 11.71 12.30
N ALA A 179 20.34 10.79 12.01
CA ALA A 179 19.91 9.75 12.95
C ALA A 179 20.95 8.62 13.09
N MET A 180 21.83 8.46 12.10
CA MET A 180 22.92 7.47 12.11
C MET A 180 24.16 7.96 12.86
N SER A 181 24.70 7.10 13.73
CA SER A 181 25.94 7.35 14.49
C SER A 181 27.20 7.23 13.61
N SER A 182 27.42 8.19 12.71
CA SER A 182 28.58 8.24 11.82
C SER A 182 29.91 8.34 12.57
N SER A 183 30.98 7.78 12.01
CA SER A 183 32.34 7.85 12.58
C SER A 183 33.00 9.25 12.61
N ALA A 184 32.34 10.26 12.02
CA ALA A 184 32.90 11.59 11.77
C ALA A 184 32.82 12.59 12.94
N GLY A 185 32.13 12.26 14.04
CA GLY A 185 31.96 13.15 15.20
C GLY A 185 30.68 12.84 16.00
N PRO A 186 30.37 13.62 17.05
CA PRO A 186 29.08 13.54 17.71
C PRO A 186 27.96 13.91 16.72
N PRO A 187 26.89 13.10 16.58
CA PRO A 187 25.83 13.40 15.63
C PRO A 187 24.96 14.56 16.10
N ASP A 188 24.57 15.42 15.15
CA ASP A 188 23.44 16.35 15.27
C ASP A 188 22.15 15.54 15.50
N THR A 189 21.89 15.19 16.76
CA THR A 189 20.89 14.19 17.10
C THR A 189 19.48 14.74 16.87
N PRO A 190 18.65 14.11 16.01
CA PRO A 190 17.30 14.59 15.74
C PRO A 190 16.39 14.41 16.95
N LEU A 191 15.48 15.36 17.17
CA LEU A 191 14.36 15.23 18.09
C LEU A 191 13.16 14.70 17.31
N VAL A 192 12.62 13.55 17.71
CA VAL A 192 11.58 12.82 16.98
C VAL A 192 10.33 12.66 17.85
N TRP A 193 9.16 12.77 17.23
CA TRP A 193 7.86 12.42 17.81
C TRP A 193 7.16 11.41 16.91
N GLN A 194 6.52 10.40 17.50
CA GLN A 194 5.61 9.52 16.78
C GLN A 194 4.26 10.24 16.58
N PHE A 195 3.78 10.25 15.35
CA PHE A 195 2.47 10.78 14.98
C PHE A 195 1.46 9.65 14.70
N GLY A 196 1.89 8.58 14.03
CA GLY A 196 1.07 7.39 13.79
C GLY A 196 0.00 7.50 12.70
N HIS A 197 -0.05 8.60 11.94
CA HIS A 197 -0.99 8.77 10.82
C HIS A 197 -0.26 9.24 9.55
N GLU A 198 -0.85 9.03 8.36
CA GLU A 198 -0.23 9.40 7.09
C GLU A 198 -0.47 10.85 6.67
N GLN A 199 -1.62 11.43 7.01
CA GLN A 199 -1.91 12.84 6.75
C GLN A 199 -2.02 13.62 8.08
N PRO A 200 -1.45 14.83 8.17
CA PRO A 200 -1.69 15.76 9.28
C PRO A 200 -3.18 15.99 9.61
N THR A 201 -4.07 15.78 8.64
CA THR A 201 -5.53 15.93 8.80
C THR A 201 -6.22 14.73 9.44
N ASP A 202 -5.59 13.56 9.49
CA ASP A 202 -6.21 12.34 10.02
C ASP A 202 -6.35 12.40 11.55
N ASN A 203 -5.41 13.10 12.22
CA ASN A 203 -5.51 13.51 13.62
C ASN A 203 -4.91 14.92 13.79
N ALA A 204 -5.67 15.93 13.40
CA ALA A 204 -5.22 17.33 13.43
C ALA A 204 -4.95 17.86 14.85
N GLU A 205 -5.68 17.38 15.87
CA GLU A 205 -5.42 17.76 17.27
C GLU A 205 -4.04 17.28 17.72
N LEU A 206 -3.71 16.00 17.46
CA LEU A 206 -2.39 15.45 17.76
C LEU A 206 -1.29 16.12 16.92
N PHE A 207 -1.50 16.31 15.61
CA PHE A 207 -0.50 16.94 14.74
C PHE A 207 -0.12 18.34 15.25
N ASN A 208 -1.12 19.17 15.55
CA ASN A 208 -0.89 20.52 16.07
C ASN A 208 -0.17 20.49 17.43
N LEU A 209 -0.54 19.55 18.32
CA LEU A 209 0.16 19.32 19.59
C LEU A 209 1.64 18.94 19.37
N LEU A 210 1.95 18.06 18.40
CA LEU A 210 3.35 17.71 18.09
C LEU A 210 4.13 18.92 17.58
N VAL A 211 3.52 19.74 16.72
CA VAL A 211 4.13 20.97 16.21
C VAL A 211 4.37 21.99 17.33
N ASP A 212 3.47 22.14 18.30
CA ASP A 212 3.68 23.01 19.47
C ASP A 212 4.81 22.50 20.39
N ARG A 213 4.88 21.18 20.61
CA ARG A 213 5.99 20.54 21.36
C ARG A 213 7.33 20.76 20.66
N MET A 214 7.35 20.68 19.32
CA MET A 214 8.51 20.92 18.48
C MET A 214 8.91 22.40 18.47
N ALA A 215 7.97 23.33 18.32
CA ALA A 215 8.21 24.78 18.41
C ALA A 215 8.84 25.17 19.75
N ALA A 216 8.34 24.61 20.86
CA ALA A 216 8.91 24.81 22.18
C ALA A 216 10.33 24.22 22.32
N ALA A 217 10.64 23.12 21.64
CA ALA A 217 12.00 22.56 21.59
C ALA A 217 12.95 23.44 20.75
N ILE A 218 12.50 23.90 19.59
CA ILE A 218 13.23 24.85 18.71
C ILE A 218 13.55 26.15 19.47
N GLY A 219 12.58 26.69 20.22
CA GLY A 219 12.79 27.87 21.07
C GLY A 219 13.88 27.66 22.12
N ARG A 220 13.89 26.49 22.79
CA ARG A 220 14.95 26.14 23.76
C ARG A 220 16.32 25.95 23.09
N HIS A 221 16.39 25.36 21.90
CA HIS A 221 17.65 25.21 21.16
C HIS A 221 18.22 26.56 20.72
N THR A 222 17.41 27.36 20.04
CA THR A 222 17.81 28.68 19.50
C THR A 222 18.17 29.69 20.60
N ALA A 223 17.52 29.63 21.77
CA ALA A 223 17.91 30.45 22.92
C ALA A 223 19.32 30.13 23.48
N ASN A 224 19.83 28.91 23.26
CA ASN A 224 21.16 28.49 23.71
C ASN A 224 22.21 28.44 22.57
N ASN A 225 21.77 28.51 21.31
CA ASN A 225 22.64 28.44 20.12
C ASN A 225 22.31 29.57 19.14
N SER A 226 23.08 30.67 19.25
CA SER A 226 22.93 31.86 18.39
C SER A 226 23.30 31.62 16.92
N GLN A 227 24.13 30.61 16.61
CA GLN A 227 24.42 30.24 15.23
C GLN A 227 23.18 29.61 14.60
N SER A 228 22.57 28.59 15.20
CA SER A 228 21.31 28.02 14.70
C SER A 228 20.16 29.04 14.71
N ALA A 229 20.10 29.91 15.72
CA ALA A 229 19.10 30.99 15.76
C ALA A 229 19.20 31.94 14.56
N THR A 230 20.40 32.39 14.20
CA THR A 230 20.63 33.28 13.04
C THR A 230 20.64 32.53 11.71
N SER A 231 20.92 31.23 11.70
CA SER A 231 20.85 30.36 10.51
C SER A 231 19.42 30.06 10.07
N GLY A 232 18.46 30.08 11.01
CA GLY A 232 17.05 29.92 10.73
C GLY A 232 16.58 28.47 10.61
N LEU A 233 15.47 28.29 9.90
CA LEU A 233 14.68 27.05 9.88
C LEU A 233 14.21 26.75 8.45
N PHE A 234 14.22 25.47 8.07
CA PHE A 234 13.54 24.92 6.90
C PHE A 234 12.53 23.85 7.34
N VAL A 235 11.29 23.96 6.90
CA VAL A 235 10.19 23.02 7.19
C VAL A 235 9.72 22.40 5.87
N ASP A 236 9.87 21.08 5.72
CA ASP A 236 9.18 20.32 4.67
C ASP A 236 7.84 19.78 5.21
N THR A 237 6.90 19.46 4.31
CA THR A 237 5.51 19.16 4.68
C THR A 237 4.91 17.99 3.90
N ARG A 238 3.91 17.32 4.48
CA ARG A 238 3.04 16.40 3.75
C ARG A 238 2.44 17.08 2.50
N GLY A 239 2.40 16.37 1.37
CA GLY A 239 1.80 16.88 0.13
C GLY A 239 0.27 17.02 0.24
N PHE A 240 -0.29 18.16 -0.20
CA PHE A 240 -1.73 18.40 -0.14
C PHE A 240 -2.27 19.15 -1.36
N THR A 241 -3.57 19.00 -1.65
CA THR A 241 -4.23 19.62 -2.82
C THR A 241 -5.28 20.65 -2.45
N ASP A 242 -6.03 20.46 -1.36
CA ASP A 242 -7.07 21.39 -0.91
C ASP A 242 -6.56 22.43 0.09
N ALA A 243 -5.80 23.40 -0.42
CA ALA A 243 -5.27 24.53 0.35
C ALA A 243 -6.35 25.45 0.97
N ALA A 244 -7.64 25.24 0.66
CA ALA A 244 -8.73 25.96 1.34
C ALA A 244 -9.05 25.37 2.73
N LYS A 245 -8.77 24.07 2.98
CA LYS A 245 -9.12 23.38 4.23
C LYS A 245 -7.94 22.94 5.11
N CYS A 246 -6.70 23.21 4.69
CA CYS A 246 -5.51 22.73 5.39
C CYS A 246 -5.14 23.60 6.60
N GLU A 247 -5.93 23.52 7.67
CA GLU A 247 -5.76 24.34 8.89
C GLU A 247 -4.49 23.98 9.70
N THR A 248 -3.98 22.75 9.56
CA THR A 248 -2.70 22.31 10.15
C THR A 248 -1.49 23.08 9.60
N ILE A 249 -1.55 23.56 8.35
CA ILE A 249 -0.51 24.42 7.76
C ILE A 249 -0.59 25.84 8.33
N ASP A 250 -1.80 26.40 8.49
CA ASP A 250 -2.00 27.70 9.16
C ASP A 250 -1.48 27.65 10.61
N HIS A 251 -1.75 26.56 11.34
CA HIS A 251 -1.20 26.31 12.69
C HIS A 251 0.33 26.22 12.66
N ALA A 252 0.92 25.41 11.78
CA ALA A 252 2.38 25.24 11.69
C ALA A 252 3.11 26.55 11.32
N ILE A 253 2.52 27.38 10.47
CA ILE A 253 3.04 28.71 10.13
C ILE A 253 3.11 29.60 11.39
N SER A 254 2.05 29.59 12.20
CA SER A 254 1.98 30.35 13.46
C SER A 254 2.95 29.81 14.52
N ALA A 255 2.86 28.52 14.85
CA ALA A 255 3.61 27.88 15.92
C ALA A 255 5.13 27.91 15.70
N LEU A 256 5.58 27.68 14.46
CA LEU A 256 7.01 27.70 14.11
C LEU A 256 7.54 29.12 13.83
N GLY A 257 6.67 30.14 13.77
CA GLY A 257 7.03 31.54 13.52
C GLY A 257 7.61 31.75 12.11
N ILE A 258 6.96 31.17 11.10
CA ILE A 258 7.42 31.19 9.71
C ILE A 258 7.48 32.62 9.16
N THR A 259 8.57 32.96 8.46
CA THR A 259 8.76 34.25 7.77
C THR A 259 8.56 34.15 6.27
N THR A 260 8.78 32.97 5.69
CA THR A 260 8.84 32.75 4.24
C THR A 260 8.14 31.46 3.87
N LEU A 261 7.31 31.47 2.83
CA LEU A 261 6.53 30.32 2.39
C LEU A 261 6.78 30.06 0.90
N LEU A 262 7.35 28.89 0.57
CA LEU A 262 7.65 28.47 -0.80
C LEU A 262 6.56 27.53 -1.31
N VAL A 263 5.78 27.96 -2.31
CA VAL A 263 4.74 27.15 -2.95
C VAL A 263 5.28 26.50 -4.20
N VAL A 264 5.49 25.18 -4.15
CA VAL A 264 6.06 24.40 -5.26
C VAL A 264 4.97 23.86 -6.17
N GLY A 265 5.04 24.20 -7.46
CA GLY A 265 4.29 23.48 -8.51
C GLY A 265 2.77 23.70 -8.57
N SER A 266 2.18 24.64 -7.82
CA SER A 266 0.73 24.87 -7.84
C SER A 266 0.35 26.35 -7.78
N GLU A 267 -0.08 26.92 -8.91
CA GLU A 267 -0.53 28.31 -9.01
C GLU A 267 -1.81 28.57 -8.19
N ARG A 268 -2.71 27.58 -8.15
CA ARG A 268 -3.94 27.65 -7.35
C ARG A 268 -3.63 27.70 -5.86
N MET A 269 -2.69 26.87 -5.40
CA MET A 269 -2.22 26.91 -4.01
C MET A 269 -1.57 28.27 -3.70
N TYR A 270 -0.70 28.77 -4.59
CA TYR A 270 -0.05 30.07 -4.42
C TYR A 270 -1.07 31.21 -4.28
N SER A 271 -2.09 31.24 -5.14
CA SER A 271 -3.16 32.24 -5.07
C SER A 271 -3.97 32.15 -3.78
N LEU A 272 -4.30 30.95 -3.31
CA LEU A 272 -5.05 30.75 -2.06
C LEU A 272 -4.22 31.14 -0.82
N LEU A 273 -2.96 30.68 -0.73
CA LEU A 273 -2.09 30.96 0.42
C LEU A 273 -1.66 32.42 0.49
N SER A 274 -1.44 33.09 -0.65
CA SER A 274 -1.18 34.55 -0.70
C SER A 274 -2.35 35.40 -0.19
N ASN A 275 -3.56 34.83 -0.03
CA ASN A 275 -4.74 35.52 0.47
C ASN A 275 -5.08 35.19 1.94
N ARG A 276 -4.36 34.26 2.58
CA ARG A 276 -4.52 33.90 4.01
C ARG A 276 -4.15 35.05 4.96
N PRO A 277 -4.51 35.00 6.25
CA PRO A 277 -4.14 36.02 7.24
C PRO A 277 -2.61 36.20 7.37
N PHE A 278 -1.87 35.10 7.52
CA PHE A 278 -0.41 35.12 7.73
C PHE A 278 0.36 35.91 6.65
N ALA A 279 -0.09 35.86 5.39
CA ALA A 279 0.54 36.58 4.28
C ALA A 279 0.36 38.10 4.36
N LYS A 280 -0.69 38.56 5.08
CA LYS A 280 -0.96 39.98 5.37
C LYS A 280 -0.29 40.44 6.66
N GLU A 281 0.05 39.50 7.53
CA GLU A 281 0.73 39.71 8.82
C GLU A 281 2.27 39.70 8.70
N GLY A 282 2.81 39.36 7.53
CA GLY A 282 4.23 39.56 7.18
C GLY A 282 4.92 38.38 6.49
N VAL A 283 4.26 37.22 6.36
CA VAL A 283 4.87 36.04 5.74
C VAL A 283 5.05 36.23 4.23
N THR A 284 6.28 36.17 3.76
CA THR A 284 6.63 36.34 2.34
C THR A 284 6.31 35.07 1.55
N VAL A 285 5.26 35.09 0.72
CA VAL A 285 4.83 33.96 -0.11
C VAL A 285 5.51 34.01 -1.49
N ILE A 286 6.26 32.96 -1.84
CA ILE A 286 7.04 32.84 -3.07
C ILE A 286 6.55 31.63 -3.87
N LYS A 287 6.39 31.78 -5.19
CA LYS A 287 6.05 30.69 -6.12
C LYS A 287 7.33 30.03 -6.66
N MET A 288 7.42 28.71 -6.55
CA MET A 288 8.50 27.89 -7.12
C MET A 288 7.98 26.99 -8.24
N ALA A 289 8.76 26.81 -9.30
CA ALA A 289 8.46 25.87 -10.36
C ALA A 289 8.62 24.41 -9.86
N ARG A 290 7.79 23.49 -10.39
CA ARG A 290 8.03 22.04 -10.30
C ARG A 290 9.17 21.69 -11.28
N SER A 291 10.19 20.95 -10.86
CA SER A 291 11.21 20.47 -11.81
C SER A 291 10.59 19.47 -12.79
N GLY A 292 10.98 19.54 -14.07
CA GLY A 292 10.61 18.52 -15.06
C GLY A 292 11.17 17.11 -14.76
N GLY A 293 12.09 16.99 -13.78
CA GLY A 293 12.61 15.72 -13.29
C GLY A 293 11.86 15.08 -12.13
N THR A 294 10.77 15.67 -11.62
CA THR A 294 9.99 15.05 -10.53
C THR A 294 9.07 13.95 -11.07
N VAL A 295 9.11 12.77 -10.46
CA VAL A 295 8.31 11.59 -10.84
C VAL A 295 7.22 11.32 -9.81
N ASP A 296 5.99 11.09 -10.24
CA ASP A 296 4.87 10.72 -9.37
C ASP A 296 5.07 9.29 -8.80
N ARG A 297 5.04 9.12 -7.48
CA ARG A 297 5.43 7.86 -6.80
C ARG A 297 4.22 7.00 -6.46
N SER A 298 4.22 5.76 -6.97
CA SER A 298 3.16 4.78 -6.68
C SER A 298 3.14 4.35 -5.20
N ALA A 299 1.99 3.86 -4.73
CA ALA A 299 1.85 3.32 -3.37
C ALA A 299 2.83 2.16 -3.10
N MET A 300 3.09 1.30 -4.09
CA MET A 300 4.10 0.23 -3.98
C MET A 300 5.51 0.78 -3.84
N PHE A 301 5.89 1.80 -4.61
CA PHE A 301 7.20 2.46 -4.48
C PHE A 301 7.37 3.06 -3.08
N ARG A 302 6.35 3.76 -2.57
CA ARG A 302 6.32 4.34 -1.21
C ARG A 302 6.45 3.24 -0.14
N GLN A 303 5.72 2.13 -0.27
CA GLN A 303 5.83 0.99 0.64
C GLN A 303 7.24 0.36 0.63
N GLN A 304 7.87 0.21 -0.54
CA GLN A 304 9.24 -0.30 -0.67
C GLN A 304 10.28 0.68 -0.11
N TYR A 305 10.11 1.98 -0.35
CA TYR A 305 10.96 3.04 0.21
C TYR A 305 10.88 3.06 1.74
N ASN A 306 9.67 3.06 2.30
CA ASN A 306 9.42 3.02 3.74
C ASN A 306 9.99 1.74 4.38
N SER A 307 9.90 0.61 3.68
CA SER A 307 10.58 -0.63 4.08
C SER A 307 12.10 -0.47 4.08
N ARG A 308 12.69 0.20 3.08
CA ARG A 308 14.13 0.51 3.02
C ARG A 308 14.56 1.36 4.20
N ILE A 309 13.84 2.44 4.52
CA ILE A 309 14.14 3.32 5.66
C ILE A 309 14.08 2.56 7.00
N ILE A 310 13.04 1.73 7.22
CA ILE A 310 12.94 0.90 8.44
C ILE A 310 14.11 -0.08 8.54
N GLN A 311 14.50 -0.75 7.45
CA GLN A 311 15.67 -1.63 7.43
C GLN A 311 16.96 -0.84 7.73
N GLN A 312 17.14 0.32 7.12
CA GLN A 312 18.34 1.15 7.33
C GLN A 312 18.44 1.70 8.76
N TYR A 313 17.32 1.96 9.43
CA TYR A 313 17.30 2.36 10.85
C TYR A 313 17.89 1.27 11.78
N PHE A 314 17.56 -0.01 11.56
CA PHE A 314 18.04 -1.11 12.41
C PHE A 314 19.39 -1.71 11.98
N TYR A 315 19.66 -1.73 10.66
CA TYR A 315 20.80 -2.46 10.08
C TYR A 315 21.82 -1.55 9.38
N GLY A 316 21.63 -0.23 9.39
CA GLY A 316 22.52 0.72 8.74
C GLY A 316 22.49 0.60 7.21
N THR A 317 23.63 0.79 6.56
CA THR A 317 23.75 0.75 5.09
C THR A 317 24.82 -0.23 4.64
N PRO A 318 24.88 -0.61 3.35
CA PRO A 318 25.96 -1.48 2.84
C PRO A 318 27.38 -0.90 3.02
N LYS A 319 27.51 0.43 3.21
CA LYS A 319 28.77 1.12 3.51
C LYS A 319 29.02 1.25 5.02
N GLU A 320 28.00 1.61 5.81
CA GLU A 320 28.04 1.70 7.27
C GLU A 320 27.00 0.75 7.91
N PRO A 321 27.28 -0.57 7.99
CA PRO A 321 26.32 -1.55 8.51
C PRO A 321 26.25 -1.53 10.05
N PHE A 322 25.05 -1.64 10.59
CA PHE A 322 24.79 -1.71 12.03
C PHE A 322 24.45 -3.13 12.49
N SER A 323 24.85 -3.45 13.72
CA SER A 323 24.41 -4.65 14.42
C SER A 323 23.14 -4.35 15.22
N SER A 324 21.99 -4.82 14.75
CA SER A 324 20.75 -4.80 15.54
C SER A 324 20.80 -5.88 16.63
N PHE A 325 20.19 -5.64 17.80
CA PHE A 325 20.21 -6.55 18.94
C PHE A 325 18.82 -7.09 19.27
N SER A 326 18.72 -8.41 19.46
CA SER A 326 17.52 -9.05 20.00
C SER A 326 17.48 -8.84 21.52
N THR A 327 16.35 -8.33 22.03
CA THR A 327 16.10 -8.13 23.46
C THR A 327 14.72 -8.64 23.86
N VAL A 328 14.53 -8.98 25.13
CA VAL A 328 13.29 -9.59 25.64
C VAL A 328 12.64 -8.64 26.63
N ALA A 329 11.36 -8.33 26.41
CA ALA A 329 10.56 -7.48 27.27
C ALA A 329 9.37 -8.27 27.81
N ASN A 330 9.32 -8.53 29.12
CA ASN A 330 8.19 -9.19 29.75
C ASN A 330 7.00 -8.22 29.82
N PHE A 331 5.76 -8.70 29.67
CA PHE A 331 4.56 -7.85 29.67
C PHE A 331 4.38 -7.05 30.98
N GLN A 332 4.93 -7.55 32.09
CA GLN A 332 4.93 -6.87 33.40
C GLN A 332 6.02 -5.79 33.52
N GLU A 333 7.02 -5.80 32.62
CA GLU A 333 8.13 -4.84 32.58
C GLU A 333 7.91 -3.73 31.52
N ILE A 334 6.75 -3.67 30.86
CA ILE A 334 6.40 -2.64 29.86
C ILE A 334 4.98 -2.14 30.02
N ARG A 335 4.71 -0.93 29.53
CA ARG A 335 3.37 -0.41 29.25
C ARG A 335 3.34 -0.01 27.77
N ILE A 336 2.43 -0.58 27.00
CA ILE A 336 2.20 -0.16 25.62
C ILE A 336 0.99 0.79 25.61
N LEU A 337 1.13 1.90 24.92
CA LEU A 337 0.16 2.98 24.82
C LEU A 337 -0.12 3.30 23.35
N ARG A 338 -1.30 3.83 23.06
CA ARG A 338 -1.69 4.41 21.76
C ARG A 338 -2.28 5.79 21.99
N VAL A 339 -2.07 6.71 21.07
CA VAL A 339 -2.79 8.00 21.02
C VAL A 339 -3.97 7.86 20.05
N GLY A 340 -5.15 8.33 20.44
CA GLY A 340 -6.37 8.29 19.62
C GLY A 340 -7.03 6.90 19.50
N GLU A 341 -8.11 6.83 18.73
CA GLU A 341 -9.03 5.68 18.65
C GLU A 341 -9.38 5.35 17.19
N ASP A 342 -9.53 4.05 16.84
CA ASP A 342 -9.73 3.61 15.44
C ASP A 342 -11.02 4.08 14.76
N SER A 343 -12.05 4.36 15.56
CA SER A 343 -13.42 4.57 15.08
C SER A 343 -14.23 5.43 16.06
N ILE A 344 -13.92 6.72 16.10
CA ILE A 344 -14.70 7.73 16.83
C ILE A 344 -16.14 7.72 16.31
N ALA A 345 -17.08 7.28 17.13
CA ALA A 345 -18.50 7.33 16.79
C ALA A 345 -18.96 8.82 16.72
N PRO A 346 -19.60 9.28 15.63
CA PRO A 346 -19.92 10.69 15.46
C PRO A 346 -20.90 11.14 16.54
N SER A 347 -20.70 12.33 17.12
CA SER A 347 -21.42 12.82 18.32
C SER A 347 -22.96 12.72 18.27
N SER A 348 -23.54 12.64 17.08
CA SER A 348 -24.94 12.26 16.82
C SER A 348 -25.37 10.88 17.35
N THR A 349 -24.45 9.98 17.72
CA THR A 349 -24.75 8.66 18.31
C THR A 349 -24.58 8.62 19.83
N LEU A 350 -24.14 9.71 20.47
CA LEU A 350 -24.09 9.80 21.93
C LEU A 350 -25.51 10.01 22.50
N PRO A 351 -25.82 9.47 23.70
CA PRO A 351 -27.06 9.75 24.40
C PRO A 351 -27.30 11.25 24.62
N LEU A 352 -28.58 11.66 24.54
CA LEU A 352 -29.00 13.05 24.75
C LEU A 352 -28.66 13.53 26.17
N GLY A 353 -27.59 14.32 26.28
CA GLY A 353 -27.06 14.88 27.53
C GLY A 353 -25.66 14.40 27.91
N GLU A 354 -25.07 13.45 27.17
CA GLU A 354 -23.75 12.90 27.46
C GLU A 354 -22.66 13.58 26.59
N THR A 355 -21.66 14.17 27.24
CA THR A 355 -20.51 14.80 26.57
C THR A 355 -19.38 13.81 26.36
N ARG A 356 -18.77 13.81 25.16
CA ARG A 356 -17.63 12.97 24.77
C ARG A 356 -16.50 13.05 25.82
N MET A 357 -16.06 11.91 26.36
CA MET A 357 -15.07 11.84 27.44
C MET A 357 -13.62 11.60 26.99
N LEU A 358 -13.39 11.24 25.72
CA LEU A 358 -12.08 10.98 25.13
C LEU A 358 -11.84 11.92 23.94
N THR A 359 -10.70 12.62 23.90
CA THR A 359 -10.28 13.49 22.79
C THR A 359 -9.46 12.72 21.74
N ASP A 360 -9.16 13.35 20.60
CA ASP A 360 -8.37 12.70 19.55
C ASP A 360 -6.87 12.58 19.95
N THR A 361 -6.47 13.32 20.99
CA THR A 361 -5.17 13.23 21.69
C THR A 361 -5.16 12.29 22.91
N SER A 362 -6.28 11.66 23.27
CA SER A 362 -6.36 10.83 24.49
C SER A 362 -5.53 9.56 24.35
N VAL A 363 -4.96 9.08 25.47
CA VAL A 363 -3.97 7.99 25.45
C VAL A 363 -4.50 6.72 26.10
N LEU A 364 -4.63 5.68 25.28
CA LEU A 364 -5.22 4.38 25.64
C LEU A 364 -4.12 3.35 25.92
N ALA A 365 -4.34 2.49 26.90
CA ALA A 365 -3.47 1.34 27.16
C ALA A 365 -3.75 0.21 26.17
N VAL A 366 -2.69 -0.41 25.64
CA VAL A 366 -2.75 -1.52 24.69
C VAL A 366 -2.25 -2.78 25.40
N GLU A 367 -3.15 -3.74 25.63
CA GLU A 367 -2.77 -5.05 26.15
C GLU A 367 -1.97 -5.83 25.09
N PRO A 368 -0.81 -6.44 25.43
CA PRO A 368 0.00 -7.15 24.46
C PRO A 368 -0.71 -8.39 23.88
N ASP A 369 -0.89 -8.41 22.56
CA ASP A 369 -1.50 -9.49 21.80
C ASP A 369 -0.67 -9.86 20.54
N GLU A 370 -1.09 -10.90 19.81
CA GLU A 370 -0.39 -11.36 18.61
C GLU A 370 -0.43 -10.34 17.45
N ALA A 371 -1.37 -9.39 17.43
CA ALA A 371 -1.45 -8.37 16.37
C ALA A 371 -0.26 -7.40 16.41
N LEU A 372 0.35 -7.19 17.59
CA LEU A 372 1.63 -6.46 17.73
C LEU A 372 2.78 -7.11 16.95
N THR A 373 2.69 -8.37 16.53
CA THR A 373 3.76 -9.04 15.77
C THR A 373 4.07 -8.27 14.48
N HIS A 374 5.34 -7.93 14.30
CA HIS A 374 5.93 -7.08 13.24
C HIS A 374 5.63 -5.57 13.33
N SER A 375 5.01 -5.08 14.40
CA SER A 375 4.86 -3.64 14.64
C SER A 375 6.20 -2.93 14.91
N ILE A 376 6.22 -1.62 14.66
CA ILE A 376 7.24 -0.69 15.16
C ILE A 376 6.67 0.04 16.37
N LEU A 377 7.42 0.08 17.46
CA LEU A 377 7.06 0.77 18.69
C LEU A 377 8.08 1.87 18.99
N ALA A 378 7.63 3.09 19.31
CA ALA A 378 8.53 4.13 19.81
C ALA A 378 8.79 3.94 21.30
N VAL A 379 10.05 4.03 21.72
CA VAL A 379 10.44 4.05 23.13
C VAL A 379 10.36 5.49 23.62
N THR A 380 9.48 5.79 24.57
CA THR A 380 9.33 7.15 25.12
C THR A 380 10.23 7.37 26.32
N ASP A 381 10.46 8.64 26.72
CA ASP A 381 11.15 8.94 27.98
C ASP A 381 10.25 8.82 29.24
N ALA A 382 8.96 8.46 29.07
CA ALA A 382 7.97 8.47 30.15
C ALA A 382 8.31 7.49 31.30
N SER A 383 7.93 7.88 32.52
CA SER A 383 7.87 6.98 33.68
C SER A 383 6.63 6.09 33.63
N MET A 384 6.73 4.88 34.18
CA MET A 384 5.57 3.97 34.32
C MET A 384 4.46 4.57 35.17
N ASP A 385 4.77 5.52 36.07
CA ASP A 385 3.81 6.20 36.93
C ASP A 385 3.15 7.43 36.27
N LEU A 386 3.50 7.76 35.01
CA LEU A 386 2.89 8.90 34.31
C LEU A 386 1.45 8.60 33.91
N GLU A 387 0.57 9.60 34.00
CA GLU A 387 -0.79 9.56 33.46
C GLU A 387 -0.75 9.60 31.92
N GLY A 388 -1.65 8.87 31.28
CA GLY A 388 -1.62 8.59 29.83
C GLY A 388 -1.52 9.85 28.98
N ASP A 389 -2.41 10.82 29.19
CA ASP A 389 -2.51 12.01 28.33
C ASP A 389 -1.28 12.93 28.38
N SER A 390 -0.41 12.77 29.39
CA SER A 390 0.90 13.46 29.44
C SER A 390 1.94 12.83 28.51
N VAL A 391 1.71 11.61 28.00
CA VAL A 391 2.54 10.93 27.00
C VAL A 391 2.28 11.44 25.58
N ALA A 392 1.10 12.04 25.34
CA ALA A 392 0.78 12.68 24.06
C ALA A 392 1.75 13.83 23.75
N GLY A 393 2.56 13.65 22.71
CA GLY A 393 3.62 14.60 22.33
C GLY A 393 4.90 14.53 23.17
N MET A 394 5.16 13.42 23.86
CA MET A 394 6.52 13.10 24.33
C MET A 394 7.42 12.67 23.16
N GLN A 395 8.72 12.90 23.32
CA GLN A 395 9.73 12.53 22.33
C GLN A 395 10.02 11.03 22.36
N ALA A 396 10.30 10.48 21.17
CA ALA A 396 10.84 9.13 21.01
C ALA A 396 12.36 9.15 21.26
N LEU A 397 12.83 8.30 22.17
CA LEU A 397 14.25 7.98 22.37
C LEU A 397 14.82 7.11 21.24
N GLY A 398 13.94 6.46 20.48
CA GLY A 398 14.26 5.52 19.41
C GLY A 398 13.09 4.56 19.17
N PHE A 399 13.28 3.60 18.27
CA PHE A 399 12.24 2.65 17.87
C PHE A 399 12.70 1.20 18.00
N VAL A 400 11.76 0.29 18.23
CA VAL A 400 11.99 -1.16 18.31
C VAL A 400 10.98 -1.91 17.44
N ASN A 401 11.39 -3.01 16.82
CA ASN A 401 10.49 -3.88 16.06
C ASN A 401 10.09 -5.12 16.87
N VAL A 402 8.80 -5.44 16.92
CA VAL A 402 8.31 -6.66 17.58
C VAL A 402 8.47 -7.85 16.63
N THR A 403 9.37 -8.76 16.93
CA THR A 403 9.58 -9.97 16.08
C THR A 403 8.65 -11.11 16.45
N VAL A 404 8.39 -11.32 17.74
CA VAL A 404 7.56 -12.41 18.26
C VAL A 404 6.82 -11.93 19.51
N VAL A 405 5.53 -12.30 19.61
CA VAL A 405 4.73 -12.18 20.83
C VAL A 405 4.57 -13.58 21.42
N ASP A 406 5.19 -13.84 22.57
CA ASP A 406 5.16 -15.13 23.26
C ASP A 406 4.09 -15.08 24.38
N MET A 407 2.84 -15.32 23.99
CA MET A 407 1.67 -15.22 24.88
C MET A 407 1.71 -16.22 26.05
N GLU A 408 2.32 -17.39 25.86
CA GLU A 408 2.51 -18.39 26.94
C GLU A 408 3.44 -17.87 28.03
N LYS A 409 4.58 -17.28 27.64
CA LYS A 409 5.61 -16.76 28.58
C LYS A 409 5.44 -15.27 28.87
N LYS A 410 4.37 -14.65 28.36
CA LYS A 410 3.97 -13.24 28.55
C LYS A 410 5.12 -12.26 28.30
N ARG A 411 5.72 -12.34 27.10
CA ARG A 411 6.88 -11.53 26.71
C ARG A 411 6.93 -11.24 25.22
N LEU A 412 7.54 -10.12 24.86
CA LEU A 412 7.91 -9.76 23.49
C LEU A 412 9.38 -10.12 23.23
N ILE A 413 9.69 -10.52 22.00
CA ILE A 413 11.05 -10.53 21.45
C ILE A 413 11.17 -9.34 20.51
N LEU A 414 12.04 -8.41 20.84
CA LEU A 414 12.20 -7.13 20.16
C LEU A 414 13.55 -7.06 19.44
N ILE A 415 13.60 -6.39 18.29
CA ILE A 415 14.84 -5.88 17.71
C ILE A 415 15.03 -4.42 18.16
N SER A 416 16.21 -4.13 18.68
CA SER A 416 16.66 -2.81 19.13
C SER A 416 17.93 -2.38 18.35
N PRO A 417 18.09 -1.10 17.99
CA PRO A 417 19.34 -0.60 17.42
C PRO A 417 20.48 -0.51 18.46
N VAL A 418 20.15 -0.57 19.76
CA VAL A 418 21.10 -0.44 20.88
C VAL A 418 21.11 -1.73 21.72
N PRO A 419 22.28 -2.25 22.15
CA PRO A 419 22.38 -3.49 22.93
C PRO A 419 21.88 -3.31 24.37
N GLY A 420 21.20 -4.33 24.90
CA GLY A 420 20.84 -4.44 26.31
C GLY A 420 19.33 -4.47 26.56
N ARG A 421 18.91 -3.96 27.72
CA ARG A 421 17.49 -3.72 28.06
C ARG A 421 17.01 -2.42 27.42
N LEU A 422 15.70 -2.29 27.21
CA LEU A 422 15.09 -1.01 26.82
C LEU A 422 15.44 0.08 27.86
N PRO A 423 15.78 1.32 27.45
CA PRO A 423 16.15 2.39 28.38
C PRO A 423 14.97 2.84 29.25
N LYS A 424 13.74 2.71 28.74
CA LYS A 424 12.47 3.01 29.40
C LYS A 424 11.42 1.96 29.01
N GLN A 425 10.36 1.88 29.82
CA GLN A 425 9.37 0.81 29.79
C GLN A 425 8.05 1.21 29.11
N VAL A 426 7.85 2.49 28.82
CA VAL A 426 6.64 3.01 28.18
C VAL A 426 6.86 3.13 26.67
N LEU A 427 6.08 2.35 25.91
CA LEU A 427 6.15 2.23 24.46
C LEU A 427 4.89 2.82 23.80
N LEU A 428 5.04 3.53 22.69
CA LEU A 428 3.92 3.95 21.84
C LEU A 428 3.75 2.99 20.65
N TYR A 429 2.51 2.64 20.35
CA TYR A 429 2.08 1.75 19.27
C TYR A 429 1.16 2.48 18.29
N ASP A 430 1.29 2.14 17.00
CA ASP A 430 0.38 2.55 15.93
C ASP A 430 -0.14 1.32 15.14
N VAL A 431 -1.41 1.41 14.72
CA VAL A 431 -2.15 0.44 13.90
C VAL A 431 -2.21 0.83 12.41
N GLU A 432 -2.09 2.12 12.07
CA GLU A 432 -2.41 2.62 10.73
C GLU A 432 -1.40 2.24 9.65
N SER A 433 -0.18 1.84 10.02
CA SER A 433 0.80 1.21 9.11
C SER A 433 0.27 0.02 8.28
N LEU A 434 -0.86 -0.59 8.66
CA LEU A 434 -1.57 -1.60 7.85
C LEU A 434 -2.71 -1.03 6.97
N ARG A 435 -3.27 0.15 7.30
CA ARG A 435 -4.38 0.75 6.54
C ARG A 435 -3.95 1.22 5.16
N SER A 436 -2.78 1.84 5.04
CA SER A 436 -2.29 2.41 3.76
C SER A 436 -1.63 1.42 2.82
N ALA A 437 -1.16 0.27 3.34
CA ALA A 437 -0.77 -0.88 2.55
C ALA A 437 -1.97 -1.60 1.88
N LEU A 438 -3.21 -1.19 2.21
CA LEU A 438 -4.45 -1.75 1.69
C LEU A 438 -5.23 -0.70 0.86
N PRO A 439 -6.15 -1.10 -0.03
CA PRO A 439 -6.93 -0.16 -0.82
C PRO A 439 -7.78 0.76 0.08
N THR A 440 -7.69 2.08 -0.10
CA THR A 440 -8.45 3.05 0.71
C THR A 440 -9.96 2.89 0.62
N ASP A 441 -10.47 2.30 -0.46
CA ASP A 441 -11.88 1.97 -0.64
C ASP A 441 -12.26 0.54 -0.19
N MET A 442 -11.39 -0.16 0.56
CA MET A 442 -11.62 -1.54 1.03
C MET A 442 -12.93 -1.70 1.81
N HIS A 443 -13.31 -0.73 2.65
CA HIS A 443 -14.59 -0.73 3.35
C HIS A 443 -15.81 -0.73 2.42
N SER A 444 -15.67 -0.31 1.15
CA SER A 444 -16.77 -0.29 0.16
C SER A 444 -16.98 -1.64 -0.52
N LYS A 445 -16.01 -2.57 -0.48
CA LYS A 445 -16.06 -3.83 -1.22
C LYS A 445 -17.06 -4.80 -0.61
N GLU A 446 -17.77 -5.54 -1.46
CA GLU A 446 -18.64 -6.64 -1.03
C GLU A 446 -17.88 -7.96 -0.81
N ILE A 447 -16.72 -8.11 -1.46
CA ILE A 447 -15.82 -9.27 -1.38
C ILE A 447 -14.37 -8.81 -1.49
N ILE A 448 -13.46 -9.42 -0.72
CA ILE A 448 -12.01 -9.16 -0.76
C ILE A 448 -11.29 -10.50 -0.79
N PHE A 449 -10.41 -10.71 -1.77
CA PHE A 449 -9.55 -11.88 -1.89
C PHE A 449 -8.17 -11.56 -1.31
N ILE A 450 -7.68 -12.40 -0.39
CA ILE A 450 -6.51 -12.14 0.45
C ILE A 450 -5.57 -13.36 0.37
N PRO A 451 -4.53 -13.34 -0.47
CA PRO A 451 -3.51 -14.38 -0.48
C PRO A 451 -2.74 -14.41 0.85
N ILE A 452 -2.65 -15.59 1.47
CA ILE A 452 -1.98 -15.80 2.75
C ILE A 452 -0.73 -16.66 2.56
N ASN A 453 0.42 -16.09 2.92
CA ASN A 453 1.75 -16.70 2.88
C ASN A 453 2.26 -16.94 4.33
N ASN A 454 3.05 -17.99 4.55
CA ASN A 454 3.64 -18.33 5.86
C ASN A 454 5.04 -17.73 6.14
N SER A 455 5.36 -16.60 5.50
CA SER A 455 6.59 -15.86 5.73
C SER A 455 6.62 -15.22 7.12
N ASN A 456 7.68 -15.51 7.86
CA ASN A 456 8.04 -14.83 9.11
C ASN A 456 9.22 -13.84 8.89
N SER A 457 9.50 -13.43 7.64
CA SER A 457 10.68 -12.61 7.33
C SER A 457 10.51 -11.70 6.12
N PHE A 458 10.54 -10.39 6.39
CA PHE A 458 10.61 -9.31 5.40
C PHE A 458 11.98 -9.21 4.70
N VAL A 459 12.99 -9.97 5.14
CA VAL A 459 14.41 -9.78 4.76
C VAL A 459 14.72 -10.34 3.36
N HIS A 460 13.81 -11.11 2.75
CA HIS A 460 13.98 -11.65 1.39
C HIS A 460 12.77 -11.39 0.49
N VAL A 461 12.81 -10.29 -0.27
CA VAL A 461 11.82 -9.97 -1.31
C VAL A 461 12.15 -10.68 -2.64
N GLU A 462 13.39 -11.12 -2.84
CA GLU A 462 13.78 -11.96 -3.98
C GLU A 462 13.20 -13.38 -3.85
N GLY A 463 12.54 -13.86 -4.90
CA GLY A 463 11.96 -15.22 -4.99
C GLY A 463 10.64 -15.41 -4.22
N GLY A 464 10.32 -14.53 -3.26
CA GLY A 464 9.18 -14.64 -2.37
C GLY A 464 9.52 -15.44 -1.11
N SER A 465 9.65 -14.74 0.01
CA SER A 465 9.77 -15.34 1.35
C SER A 465 8.53 -16.19 1.69
N GLY A 466 8.72 -17.26 2.46
CA GLY A 466 7.68 -18.26 2.78
C GLY A 466 7.68 -19.48 1.84
N SER A 467 7.13 -20.59 2.32
CA SER A 467 7.13 -21.89 1.63
C SER A 467 5.77 -22.34 1.10
N HIS A 468 4.67 -21.72 1.53
CA HIS A 468 3.31 -22.14 1.17
C HIS A 468 2.35 -20.95 1.05
N TRP A 469 1.40 -21.07 0.12
CA TRP A 469 0.35 -20.09 -0.16
C TRP A 469 -1.05 -20.69 0.01
N SER A 470 -1.95 -19.90 0.57
CA SER A 470 -3.37 -20.24 0.81
C SER A 470 -4.24 -19.01 0.55
N LEU A 471 -5.56 -19.15 0.56
CA LEU A 471 -6.50 -18.08 0.22
C LEU A 471 -7.50 -17.83 1.36
N LEU A 472 -7.50 -16.60 1.87
CA LEU A 472 -8.54 -16.07 2.73
C LEU A 472 -9.44 -15.14 1.90
N ILE A 473 -10.75 -15.17 2.16
CA ILE A 473 -11.73 -14.32 1.46
C ILE A 473 -12.66 -13.69 2.48
N TYR A 474 -12.75 -12.37 2.50
CA TYR A 474 -13.76 -11.65 3.27
C TYR A 474 -15.01 -11.37 2.42
N VAL A 475 -16.19 -11.45 3.03
CA VAL A 475 -17.50 -11.21 2.39
C VAL A 475 -18.36 -10.31 3.29
N LYS A 476 -18.90 -9.21 2.74
CA LYS A 476 -19.64 -8.15 3.47
C LYS A 476 -21.17 -8.31 3.44
N HIS A 477 -21.72 -9.39 2.90
CA HIS A 477 -23.17 -9.58 2.80
C HIS A 477 -23.84 -9.76 4.18
N VAL A 478 -25.18 -9.89 4.22
CA VAL A 478 -26.06 -9.73 5.40
C VAL A 478 -25.55 -10.41 6.69
N ASN A 479 -24.91 -11.58 6.59
CA ASN A 479 -24.03 -12.10 7.62
C ASN A 479 -22.59 -12.05 7.07
N PRO A 480 -21.73 -11.11 7.52
CA PRO A 480 -20.36 -11.07 7.05
C PRO A 480 -19.60 -12.32 7.50
N THR A 481 -18.69 -12.83 6.66
CA THR A 481 -17.93 -14.06 6.92
C THR A 481 -16.56 -14.01 6.28
N TYR A 482 -15.59 -14.69 6.90
CA TYR A 482 -14.34 -15.08 6.27
C TYR A 482 -14.43 -16.53 5.78
N HIS A 483 -13.86 -16.81 4.61
CA HIS A 483 -13.77 -18.14 4.02
C HIS A 483 -12.31 -18.46 3.72
N TYR A 484 -11.83 -19.60 4.22
CA TYR A 484 -10.42 -20.00 4.14
C TYR A 484 -10.24 -21.29 3.36
N TYR A 485 -9.26 -21.30 2.46
CA TYR A 485 -8.94 -22.38 1.54
C TYR A 485 -7.43 -22.64 1.53
N ASP A 486 -7.04 -23.88 1.75
CA ASP A 486 -5.64 -24.29 1.83
C ASP A 486 -5.46 -25.64 1.10
N SER A 487 -4.64 -25.65 0.06
CA SER A 487 -4.34 -26.86 -0.73
C SER A 487 -3.41 -27.85 -0.03
N MET A 488 -2.83 -27.49 1.12
CA MET A 488 -1.87 -28.28 1.89
C MET A 488 -2.28 -28.40 3.36
N ALA A 489 -3.44 -29.03 3.60
CA ALA A 489 -3.91 -29.48 4.91
C ALA A 489 -4.03 -28.40 6.01
N ASN A 490 -4.32 -27.14 5.64
CA ASN A 490 -4.48 -26.01 6.56
C ASN A 490 -3.19 -25.56 7.28
N ILE A 491 -2.00 -25.83 6.72
CA ILE A 491 -0.71 -25.37 7.26
C ILE A 491 -0.68 -23.86 7.50
N ASN A 492 -1.33 -23.05 6.65
CA ASN A 492 -1.31 -21.59 6.78
C ASN A 492 -2.41 -21.02 7.70
N TYR A 493 -3.19 -21.86 8.39
CA TYR A 493 -4.37 -21.43 9.17
C TYR A 493 -4.08 -20.34 10.21
N GLN A 494 -2.96 -20.43 10.95
CA GLN A 494 -2.61 -19.42 11.95
C GLN A 494 -2.20 -18.09 11.32
N TYR A 495 -1.54 -18.12 10.15
CA TYR A 495 -1.20 -16.92 9.38
C TYR A 495 -2.47 -16.25 8.84
N ALA A 496 -3.45 -17.04 8.40
CA ALA A 496 -4.77 -16.55 7.99
C ALA A 496 -5.54 -15.94 9.17
N LEU A 497 -5.43 -16.52 10.37
CA LEU A 497 -6.04 -15.99 11.59
C LEU A 497 -5.39 -14.66 12.01
N ALA A 498 -4.06 -14.55 11.97
CA ALA A 498 -3.34 -13.31 12.28
C ALA A 498 -3.67 -12.19 11.27
N VAL A 499 -3.74 -12.50 9.97
CA VAL A 499 -4.17 -11.54 8.94
C VAL A 499 -5.65 -11.18 9.09
N LYS A 500 -6.52 -12.13 9.47
CA LYS A 500 -7.91 -11.83 9.84
C LYS A 500 -7.96 -10.81 10.99
N SER A 501 -7.30 -11.05 12.12
CA SER A 501 -7.35 -10.14 13.28
C SER A 501 -6.89 -8.72 12.93
N LYS A 502 -5.86 -8.59 12.08
CA LYS A 502 -5.40 -7.31 11.54
C LYS A 502 -6.43 -6.65 10.61
N LEU A 503 -7.08 -7.41 9.73
CA LEU A 503 -8.17 -6.91 8.89
C LEU A 503 -9.44 -6.57 9.68
N ASP A 504 -9.72 -7.25 10.80
CA ASP A 504 -10.89 -6.97 11.64
C ASP A 504 -10.73 -5.61 12.34
N ALA A 505 -9.55 -5.34 12.90
CA ALA A 505 -9.24 -4.05 13.50
C ALA A 505 -9.40 -2.90 12.49
N ILE A 506 -9.06 -3.14 11.22
CA ILE A 506 -9.21 -2.15 10.13
C ILE A 506 -10.67 -2.02 9.70
N LEU A 507 -11.38 -3.13 9.43
CA LEU A 507 -12.73 -3.12 8.87
C LEU A 507 -13.83 -2.78 9.89
N PHE A 508 -13.61 -3.06 11.18
CA PHE A 508 -14.61 -2.98 12.25
C PHE A 508 -14.13 -2.29 13.54
N GLY A 509 -12.88 -1.82 13.61
CA GLY A 509 -12.27 -1.20 14.80
C GLY A 509 -11.55 -2.21 15.70
N ALA A 510 -10.50 -1.77 16.40
CA ALA A 510 -9.73 -2.61 17.32
C ALA A 510 -10.60 -3.24 18.44
N GLY A 511 -10.19 -4.42 18.91
CA GLY A 511 -10.93 -5.21 19.90
C GLY A 511 -12.16 -5.94 19.33
N SER A 512 -12.57 -5.66 18.09
CA SER A 512 -13.61 -6.44 17.41
C SER A 512 -13.17 -7.89 17.21
N GLN A 513 -14.02 -8.85 17.62
CA GLN A 513 -13.85 -10.28 17.30
C GLN A 513 -14.01 -10.56 15.79
N GLY A 514 -14.58 -9.61 15.05
CA GLY A 514 -14.89 -9.73 13.64
C GLY A 514 -15.95 -10.79 13.31
N PRO A 515 -16.27 -10.95 12.02
CA PRO A 515 -17.05 -12.08 11.53
C PRO A 515 -16.26 -13.40 11.58
N PRO A 516 -16.93 -14.57 11.67
CA PRO A 516 -16.26 -15.85 11.86
C PRO A 516 -15.49 -16.30 10.60
N MET A 517 -14.40 -17.04 10.83
CA MET A 517 -13.63 -17.71 9.76
C MET A 517 -14.10 -19.15 9.58
N ILE A 518 -14.47 -19.48 8.34
CA ILE A 518 -14.94 -20.80 7.94
C ILE A 518 -13.87 -21.44 7.05
N THR A 519 -13.15 -22.41 7.60
CA THR A 519 -12.26 -23.29 6.85
C THR A 519 -13.08 -24.24 5.97
N HIS A 520 -12.80 -24.27 4.68
CA HIS A 520 -13.45 -25.17 3.72
C HIS A 520 -12.59 -26.38 3.39
N SER A 521 -13.23 -27.52 3.14
CA SER A 521 -12.59 -28.62 2.42
C SER A 521 -12.49 -28.24 0.94
N CYS A 522 -11.27 -28.28 0.39
CA CYS A 522 -10.98 -27.93 -1.00
C CYS A 522 -9.94 -28.89 -1.61
N PRO A 523 -9.83 -28.95 -2.95
CA PRO A 523 -8.87 -29.82 -3.64
C PRO A 523 -7.45 -29.60 -3.16
N GLN A 524 -6.78 -30.68 -2.75
CA GLN A 524 -5.42 -30.65 -2.22
C GLN A 524 -4.38 -30.81 -3.33
N GLN A 525 -3.18 -30.28 -3.09
CA GLN A 525 -2.02 -30.44 -3.97
C GLN A 525 -1.31 -31.77 -3.71
N GLU A 526 -0.81 -32.39 -4.78
CA GLU A 526 -0.05 -33.67 -4.72
C GLU A 526 1.46 -33.45 -4.51
N ASN A 527 1.93 -32.20 -4.57
CA ASN A 527 3.34 -31.81 -4.46
C ASN A 527 3.51 -30.55 -3.60
N GLY A 528 4.74 -30.23 -3.21
CA GLY A 528 5.04 -29.09 -2.33
C GLY A 528 5.10 -27.70 -2.99
N SER A 529 4.70 -27.53 -4.26
CA SER A 529 4.97 -26.29 -5.01
C SER A 529 3.79 -25.69 -5.79
N ASP A 530 2.72 -26.44 -6.04
CA ASP A 530 1.56 -25.93 -6.80
C ASP A 530 0.64 -24.96 -6.03
N CYS A 531 0.92 -24.67 -4.75
CA CYS A 531 0.06 -23.87 -3.86
C CYS A 531 -0.42 -22.53 -4.44
N GLY A 532 0.48 -21.75 -5.05
CA GLY A 532 0.13 -20.50 -5.73
C GLY A 532 -0.82 -20.69 -6.91
N ILE A 533 -0.74 -21.83 -7.61
CA ILE A 533 -1.68 -22.19 -8.68
C ILE A 533 -3.07 -22.48 -8.10
N PHE A 534 -3.16 -23.21 -6.99
CA PHE A 534 -4.43 -23.45 -6.30
C PHE A 534 -5.08 -22.14 -5.81
N VAL A 535 -4.31 -21.21 -5.22
CA VAL A 535 -4.80 -19.88 -4.83
C VAL A 535 -5.38 -19.11 -6.03
N ILE A 536 -4.71 -19.12 -7.18
CA ILE A 536 -5.23 -18.49 -8.41
C ILE A 536 -6.50 -19.18 -8.90
N LEU A 537 -6.54 -20.52 -8.93
CA LEU A 537 -7.70 -21.28 -9.39
C LEU A 537 -8.93 -21.11 -8.49
N TYR A 538 -8.76 -21.09 -7.16
CA TYR A 538 -9.85 -20.79 -6.23
C TYR A 538 -10.37 -19.36 -6.43
N THR A 539 -9.47 -18.39 -6.62
CA THR A 539 -9.81 -16.99 -6.86
C THR A 539 -10.63 -16.82 -8.15
N ASP A 540 -10.15 -17.37 -9.27
CA ASP A 540 -10.82 -17.31 -10.57
C ASP A 540 -12.21 -17.98 -10.53
N LEU A 541 -12.31 -19.19 -9.96
CA LEU A 541 -13.57 -19.93 -9.84
C LEU A 541 -14.61 -19.15 -9.01
N LEU A 542 -14.22 -18.66 -7.83
CA LEU A 542 -15.14 -17.95 -6.94
C LEU A 542 -15.50 -16.56 -7.48
N ALA A 543 -14.57 -15.85 -8.12
CA ALA A 543 -14.85 -14.59 -8.79
C ALA A 543 -15.83 -14.75 -9.97
N ARG A 544 -15.68 -15.81 -10.79
CA ARG A 544 -16.65 -16.15 -11.85
C ARG A 544 -18.02 -16.46 -11.28
N ARG A 545 -18.11 -17.39 -10.33
CA ARG A 545 -19.37 -17.74 -9.64
C ARG A 545 -20.05 -16.50 -9.05
N TYR A 546 -19.28 -15.59 -8.45
CA TYR A 546 -19.78 -14.35 -7.86
C TYR A 546 -20.33 -13.37 -8.92
N ASN A 547 -19.63 -13.23 -10.04
CA ASN A 547 -20.08 -12.43 -11.18
C ASN A 547 -21.35 -13.01 -11.83
N ASP A 548 -21.43 -14.33 -11.96
CA ASP A 548 -22.59 -15.03 -12.51
C ASP A 548 -23.84 -14.87 -11.62
N LEU A 549 -23.69 -14.79 -10.29
CA LEU A 549 -24.77 -14.43 -9.36
C LEU A 549 -25.27 -12.98 -9.52
N ARG A 550 -24.49 -12.09 -10.15
CA ARG A 550 -24.88 -10.71 -10.47
C ARG A 550 -25.51 -10.58 -11.87
N LEU A 551 -25.40 -11.60 -12.72
CA LEU A 551 -26.11 -11.60 -14.01
C LEU A 551 -27.60 -11.88 -13.78
N PRO A 552 -28.52 -11.13 -14.43
CA PRO A 552 -29.93 -11.49 -14.40
C PRO A 552 -30.12 -12.86 -15.07
N PRO A 553 -31.01 -13.74 -14.55
CA PRO A 553 -31.18 -15.09 -15.07
C PRO A 553 -31.57 -15.04 -16.55
N PRO A 554 -31.02 -15.94 -17.40
CA PRO A 554 -31.25 -15.90 -18.83
C PRO A 554 -32.73 -16.01 -19.15
N ILE A 555 -33.23 -15.08 -19.97
CA ILE A 555 -34.65 -14.99 -20.34
C ILE A 555 -35.03 -16.27 -21.10
N GLN A 556 -35.76 -17.16 -20.43
CA GLN A 556 -36.28 -18.36 -21.08
C GLN A 556 -37.23 -17.94 -22.21
N PRO A 557 -37.05 -18.43 -23.44
CA PRO A 557 -37.92 -18.07 -24.57
C PRO A 557 -39.34 -18.59 -24.30
N THR A 558 -40.25 -17.69 -23.95
CA THR A 558 -41.62 -18.06 -23.60
C THR A 558 -42.38 -18.49 -24.85
N ASN A 559 -42.55 -19.80 -25.02
CA ASN A 559 -43.45 -20.38 -26.02
C ASN A 559 -44.92 -20.01 -25.72
N ARG A 560 -45.31 -18.82 -26.17
CA ARG A 560 -46.70 -18.34 -26.20
C ARG A 560 -47.06 -17.94 -27.62
N VAL A 561 -47.53 -18.92 -28.39
CA VAL A 561 -48.27 -18.66 -29.62
C VAL A 561 -49.54 -17.89 -29.24
N SER A 562 -49.68 -16.66 -29.75
CA SER A 562 -50.86 -15.84 -29.53
C SER A 562 -52.03 -16.38 -30.37
N MET A 563 -53.10 -16.84 -29.71
CA MET A 563 -54.35 -17.09 -30.41
C MET A 563 -55.06 -15.76 -30.74
N PRO A 564 -55.63 -15.60 -31.95
CA PRO A 564 -56.41 -14.41 -32.31
C PRO A 564 -57.77 -14.38 -31.58
N PRO A 565 -58.41 -13.20 -31.45
CA PRO A 565 -59.70 -13.06 -30.78
C PRO A 565 -60.86 -13.71 -31.55
N PRO A 566 -61.97 -14.06 -30.86
CA PRO A 566 -63.12 -14.74 -31.47
C PRO A 566 -63.91 -13.84 -32.43
N VAL A 567 -64.37 -14.43 -33.54
CA VAL A 567 -65.13 -13.74 -34.60
C VAL A 567 -66.64 -13.87 -34.35
N PRO A 568 -67.44 -12.79 -34.50
CA PRO A 568 -68.89 -12.84 -34.33
C PRO A 568 -69.61 -13.68 -35.41
N PRO A 569 -70.81 -14.24 -35.11
CA PRO A 569 -71.49 -15.19 -35.98
C PRO A 569 -72.03 -14.53 -37.27
N ARG A 570 -71.85 -15.21 -38.42
CA ARG A 570 -72.42 -14.80 -39.72
C ARG A 570 -73.79 -15.47 -39.98
N PRO A 571 -74.71 -14.79 -40.70
CA PRO A 571 -76.03 -15.33 -41.05
C PRO A 571 -75.98 -16.47 -42.09
N ARG A 572 -77.08 -17.22 -42.21
CA ARG A 572 -77.18 -18.43 -43.03
C ARG A 572 -77.39 -18.16 -44.54
N ARG A 573 -76.63 -18.92 -45.35
CA ARG A 573 -76.94 -19.47 -46.69
C ARG A 573 -77.53 -18.55 -47.78
N LEU A 574 -76.90 -18.60 -48.96
CA LEU A 574 -77.57 -19.08 -50.19
C LEU A 574 -76.54 -19.66 -51.19
N ARG A 575 -76.99 -20.46 -52.16
CA ARG A 575 -76.17 -21.09 -53.22
C ARG A 575 -76.13 -20.23 -54.49
N LYS A 576 -75.06 -20.33 -55.29
CA LYS A 576 -75.13 -20.44 -56.77
C LYS A 576 -73.82 -20.98 -57.37
N PHE A 577 -73.90 -21.43 -58.62
CA PHE A 577 -72.81 -22.00 -59.44
C PHE A 577 -72.08 -20.89 -60.23
N SER A 578 -70.83 -21.10 -60.67
CA SER A 578 -70.50 -21.36 -62.10
C SER A 578 -69.00 -21.27 -62.47
N ALA A 579 -68.59 -22.15 -63.39
CA ALA A 579 -67.53 -22.02 -64.42
C ALA A 579 -66.01 -22.10 -64.07
N GLU A 580 -65.33 -22.91 -64.90
CA GLU A 580 -63.88 -23.09 -65.16
C GLU A 580 -63.45 -22.14 -66.33
N PRO A 581 -62.29 -22.27 -67.06
CA PRO A 581 -61.17 -23.24 -66.97
C PRO A 581 -59.72 -22.74 -67.18
N ASP A 582 -58.76 -23.65 -66.97
CA ASP A 582 -57.46 -23.89 -67.67
C ASP A 582 -56.43 -22.74 -67.92
N THR A 583 -55.11 -22.96 -67.98
CA THR A 583 -54.38 -24.00 -68.78
C THR A 583 -52.97 -24.38 -68.26
N THR A 584 -52.64 -25.69 -68.28
CA THR A 584 -51.36 -26.39 -68.64
C THR A 584 -49.97 -25.87 -68.18
N ARG A 585 -48.91 -26.67 -67.93
CA ARG A 585 -48.57 -28.12 -67.76
C ARG A 585 -47.12 -28.17 -67.17
N HIS A 586 -46.60 -29.19 -66.45
CA HIS A 586 -46.25 -30.54 -66.91
C HIS A 586 -45.84 -31.50 -65.73
N ALA A 587 -45.79 -32.81 -65.99
CA ALA A 587 -45.26 -33.90 -65.13
C ALA A 587 -44.78 -35.07 -66.03
N ALA A 588 -44.13 -36.18 -65.60
CA ALA A 588 -43.77 -36.71 -64.26
C ALA A 588 -42.26 -37.13 -64.23
N SER A 589 -41.72 -38.23 -63.67
CA SER A 589 -42.16 -39.50 -63.01
C SER A 589 -41.08 -39.93 -61.96
N ILE A 590 -41.19 -40.80 -60.93
CA ILE A 590 -41.75 -42.14 -60.59
C ILE A 590 -40.68 -43.27 -60.42
N ALA A 591 -40.55 -43.66 -59.13
CA ALA A 591 -39.91 -44.78 -58.41
C ALA A 591 -39.73 -46.21 -59.00
N LEU A 592 -38.93 -47.06 -58.30
CA LEU A 592 -39.02 -48.54 -58.09
C LEU A 592 -37.97 -48.97 -56.98
N HIS A 593 -38.31 -49.72 -55.89
CA HIS A 593 -38.16 -51.19 -55.64
C HIS A 593 -36.69 -51.74 -55.47
N ASN A 594 -36.31 -52.76 -54.65
CA ASN A 594 -36.98 -53.68 -53.68
C ASN A 594 -36.00 -54.54 -52.79
N ARG A 595 -36.34 -54.90 -51.52
CA ARG A 595 -35.86 -56.07 -50.67
C ARG A 595 -34.32 -56.22 -50.37
N ARG A 596 -33.72 -57.06 -49.46
CA ARG A 596 -34.03 -58.17 -48.48
C ARG A 596 -32.79 -58.33 -47.48
N ASN A 597 -32.54 -59.24 -46.50
CA ASN A 597 -33.17 -60.37 -45.73
C ASN A 597 -32.29 -60.78 -44.46
N SER A 598 -32.84 -61.52 -43.46
CA SER A 598 -32.17 -62.45 -42.45
C SER A 598 -31.10 -61.92 -41.44
N SER A 599 -30.84 -62.48 -40.23
CA SER A 599 -31.40 -63.64 -39.45
C SER A 599 -31.07 -63.57 -37.91
N GLN A 600 -31.67 -64.46 -37.09
CA GLN A 600 -31.54 -64.66 -35.59
C GLN A 600 -30.68 -65.94 -35.25
N PRO A 601 -30.53 -66.52 -34.00
CA PRO A 601 -31.29 -66.41 -32.71
C PRO A 601 -30.50 -66.50 -31.33
N GLN A 602 -31.23 -66.49 -30.19
CA GLN A 602 -31.11 -67.23 -28.87
C GLN A 602 -29.75 -67.71 -28.24
N SER A 603 -29.55 -67.96 -26.92
CA SER A 603 -30.26 -67.71 -25.62
C SER A 603 -29.41 -68.10 -24.35
N SER A 604 -29.88 -67.71 -23.14
CA SER A 604 -29.79 -68.41 -21.81
C SER A 604 -28.50 -68.53 -20.93
N SER A 605 -28.74 -68.45 -19.59
CA SER A 605 -28.05 -69.07 -18.40
C SER A 605 -26.74 -68.52 -17.78
N LEU A 606 -26.72 -68.51 -16.43
CA LEU A 606 -25.59 -68.41 -15.47
C LEU A 606 -25.08 -69.83 -15.09
N PRO A 607 -23.84 -70.04 -14.59
CA PRO A 607 -23.66 -70.23 -13.12
C PRO A 607 -22.25 -69.97 -12.48
N THR A 608 -22.26 -69.77 -11.15
CA THR A 608 -21.26 -70.19 -10.09
C THR A 608 -19.78 -69.70 -9.99
N ARG A 609 -19.34 -69.58 -8.72
CA ARG A 609 -17.97 -69.38 -8.12
C ARG A 609 -17.16 -70.72 -8.05
N PRO A 610 -15.90 -70.85 -7.50
CA PRO A 610 -15.06 -69.93 -6.67
C PRO A 610 -13.51 -69.90 -6.94
N SER A 611 -12.75 -69.21 -6.05
CA SER A 611 -11.27 -69.29 -5.80
C SER A 611 -10.32 -68.78 -6.92
N THR A 612 -9.12 -68.20 -6.70
CA THR A 612 -8.34 -67.80 -5.48
C THR A 612 -7.37 -66.62 -5.81
N TYR A 613 -6.58 -66.14 -4.84
CA TYR A 613 -5.43 -65.19 -4.93
C TYR A 613 -4.59 -65.26 -6.25
N HIS A 614 -3.94 -64.20 -6.77
CA HIS A 614 -3.29 -63.03 -6.10
C HIS A 614 -3.22 -61.77 -7.03
N ASP A 615 -3.16 -60.58 -6.41
CA ASP A 615 -2.51 -59.32 -6.84
C ASP A 615 -2.92 -58.42 -8.05
N SER A 616 -2.54 -57.13 -7.89
CA SER A 616 -2.39 -56.02 -8.86
C SER A 616 -3.60 -55.21 -9.43
N SER A 617 -3.46 -53.87 -9.30
CA SER A 617 -3.95 -52.74 -10.15
C SER A 617 -5.44 -52.33 -10.31
N ASP A 618 -5.60 -51.00 -10.38
CA ASP A 618 -6.56 -50.14 -11.10
C ASP A 618 -8.07 -50.04 -10.74
N ASP A 619 -8.38 -48.91 -10.09
CA ASP A 619 -9.27 -47.82 -10.56
C ASP A 619 -10.83 -47.92 -10.55
N SER A 620 -11.44 -46.72 -10.51
CA SER A 620 -12.76 -46.30 -10.97
C SER A 620 -13.97 -46.25 -10.00
N SER A 621 -14.32 -45.02 -9.63
CA SER A 621 -15.70 -44.47 -9.56
C SER A 621 -16.74 -45.02 -8.56
N GLY A 622 -16.78 -44.42 -7.35
CA GLY A 622 -17.91 -44.55 -6.42
C GLY A 622 -18.78 -43.29 -6.34
N VAL A 623 -19.78 -43.12 -7.23
CA VAL A 623 -20.67 -41.95 -7.22
C VAL A 623 -21.71 -42.02 -6.10
N ILE A 624 -21.49 -41.30 -5.01
CA ILE A 624 -22.45 -41.18 -3.91
C ILE A 624 -23.66 -40.32 -4.34
N ARG A 625 -24.85 -40.92 -4.33
CA ARG A 625 -26.10 -40.22 -4.69
C ARG A 625 -26.60 -39.32 -3.55
N ARG A 626 -26.98 -38.08 -3.89
CA ARG A 626 -27.69 -37.16 -2.97
C ARG A 626 -29.08 -37.71 -2.60
N PRO A 627 -29.51 -37.65 -1.32
CA PRO A 627 -30.91 -37.85 -0.95
C PRO A 627 -31.74 -36.59 -1.27
N MET A 628 -32.98 -36.77 -1.72
CA MET A 628 -34.00 -35.70 -1.77
C MET A 628 -35.00 -35.88 -0.62
N SER A 629 -35.53 -34.78 -0.09
CA SER A 629 -36.71 -34.78 0.79
C SER A 629 -37.89 -34.07 0.10
N PRO A 630 -39.15 -34.50 0.35
CA PRO A 630 -40.31 -33.93 -0.34
C PRO A 630 -40.90 -32.71 0.40
N PHE A 631 -41.14 -31.62 -0.33
CA PHE A 631 -41.88 -30.47 0.20
C PHE A 631 -43.39 -30.71 0.21
N VAL A 632 -44.02 -30.58 1.37
CA VAL A 632 -45.48 -30.62 1.53
C VAL A 632 -46.08 -29.29 1.10
N ARG A 633 -47.11 -29.33 0.25
CA ARG A 633 -47.95 -28.16 -0.04
C ARG A 633 -48.98 -27.95 1.08
N SER A 634 -49.11 -26.71 1.54
CA SER A 634 -50.39 -26.18 1.98
C SER A 634 -50.60 -24.81 1.35
N SER A 635 -51.85 -24.44 1.12
CA SER A 635 -52.24 -23.21 0.42
C SER A 635 -53.19 -22.39 1.25
N ASN A 636 -52.96 -21.08 1.34
CA ASN A 636 -54.09 -20.15 1.33
C ASN A 636 -53.69 -18.76 0.80
N THR A 637 -54.70 -17.98 0.46
CA THR A 637 -54.55 -16.76 -0.34
C THR A 637 -54.93 -15.50 0.43
N ARG A 638 -54.33 -14.36 0.06
CA ARG A 638 -55.08 -13.13 -0.29
C ARG A 638 -54.20 -12.06 -0.94
N ASN A 639 -54.78 -11.36 -1.91
CA ASN A 639 -54.13 -10.25 -2.61
C ASN A 639 -54.05 -8.99 -1.73
N ARG A 640 -52.94 -8.26 -1.85
CA ARG A 640 -52.97 -6.79 -1.96
C ARG A 640 -51.84 -6.32 -2.86
N MET A 641 -52.18 -5.64 -3.95
CA MET A 641 -51.19 -4.97 -4.80
C MET A 641 -50.65 -3.75 -4.07
N ALA A 642 -49.32 -3.68 -3.95
CA ALA A 642 -48.58 -2.45 -3.68
C ALA A 642 -47.32 -2.51 -4.54
N VAL A 643 -47.13 -1.53 -5.43
CA VAL A 643 -45.92 -1.43 -6.24
C VAL A 643 -44.79 -0.99 -5.30
N ARG A 644 -43.94 -1.93 -4.89
CA ARG A 644 -42.66 -1.62 -4.27
C ARG A 644 -41.66 -1.21 -5.35
N PRO A 645 -40.71 -0.30 -5.07
CA PRO A 645 -39.50 -0.19 -5.87
C PRO A 645 -38.80 -1.54 -5.95
N ALA A 646 -38.13 -1.82 -7.06
CA ALA A 646 -37.28 -2.99 -7.17
C ALA A 646 -36.03 -2.81 -6.29
N MET A 647 -36.13 -3.17 -5.01
CA MET A 647 -34.94 -3.48 -4.22
C MET A 647 -34.20 -4.60 -4.95
N LEU A 648 -32.95 -4.35 -5.30
CA LEU A 648 -31.97 -5.40 -5.58
C LEU A 648 -31.83 -6.21 -4.29
N VAL A 649 -32.61 -7.28 -4.17
CA VAL A 649 -32.40 -8.30 -3.14
C VAL A 649 -31.05 -8.92 -3.45
N ALA A 650 -30.07 -8.72 -2.55
CA ALA A 650 -28.74 -9.29 -2.69
C ALA A 650 -28.86 -10.81 -2.97
N PRO A 651 -28.12 -11.36 -3.94
CA PRO A 651 -28.25 -12.77 -4.31
C PRO A 651 -28.01 -13.64 -3.07
N VAL A 652 -28.90 -14.60 -2.84
CA VAL A 652 -28.77 -15.53 -1.70
C VAL A 652 -27.61 -16.46 -1.99
N ILE A 653 -26.44 -16.14 -1.45
CA ILE A 653 -25.25 -16.99 -1.55
C ILE A 653 -25.48 -18.23 -0.68
N GLU A 654 -26.03 -19.28 -1.29
CA GLU A 654 -26.24 -20.57 -0.63
C GLU A 654 -24.90 -21.18 -0.18
N ARG A 655 -24.93 -22.01 0.87
CA ARG A 655 -23.73 -22.67 1.41
C ARG A 655 -22.91 -23.45 0.36
N ALA A 656 -23.55 -23.94 -0.71
CA ALA A 656 -22.90 -24.65 -1.80
C ALA A 656 -21.97 -23.76 -2.65
N PHE A 657 -22.15 -22.44 -2.68
CA PHE A 657 -21.31 -21.51 -3.44
C PHE A 657 -19.82 -21.59 -3.04
N TRP A 658 -19.57 -21.76 -1.75
CA TRP A 658 -18.22 -21.76 -1.17
C TRP A 658 -17.52 -23.12 -1.23
N TRP A 659 -18.21 -24.19 -1.62
CA TRP A 659 -17.59 -25.50 -1.78
C TRP A 659 -16.92 -25.60 -3.15
N ILE A 660 -15.63 -25.96 -3.15
CA ILE A 660 -14.84 -26.27 -4.34
C ILE A 660 -14.54 -27.77 -4.33
N ASP A 661 -14.74 -28.44 -5.46
CA ASP A 661 -14.35 -29.83 -5.69
C ASP A 661 -13.40 -29.95 -6.91
N TYR A 662 -12.69 -31.07 -7.07
CA TYR A 662 -11.84 -31.33 -8.24
C TYR A 662 -12.62 -31.30 -9.56
N ALA A 663 -13.93 -31.57 -9.51
CA ALA A 663 -14.84 -31.43 -10.64
C ALA A 663 -15.03 -29.96 -11.08
N ASP A 664 -14.97 -29.00 -10.16
CA ASP A 664 -14.98 -27.57 -10.48
C ASP A 664 -13.66 -27.14 -11.10
N LEU A 665 -12.53 -27.65 -10.57
CA LEU A 665 -11.18 -27.39 -11.07
C LEU A 665 -10.84 -28.16 -12.37
N CYS A 666 -11.83 -28.38 -13.24
CA CYS A 666 -11.77 -28.83 -14.65
C CYS A 666 -10.50 -29.63 -15.06
N ASN A 667 -10.21 -30.70 -14.32
CA ASN A 667 -8.95 -31.46 -14.33
C ASN A 667 -7.70 -30.58 -14.05
N PRO A 668 -7.06 -30.68 -12.86
CA PRO A 668 -5.88 -29.90 -12.49
C PRO A 668 -4.72 -29.93 -13.49
N LEU A 669 -4.49 -31.04 -14.20
CA LEU A 669 -3.47 -31.11 -15.27
C LEU A 669 -3.85 -30.22 -16.46
N LYS A 670 -5.13 -30.20 -16.85
CA LYS A 670 -5.63 -29.37 -17.95
C LYS A 670 -5.70 -27.89 -17.54
N ALA A 671 -6.04 -27.60 -16.29
CA ALA A 671 -5.93 -26.28 -15.70
C ALA A 671 -4.47 -25.79 -15.71
N ARG A 672 -3.52 -26.61 -15.23
CA ARG A 672 -2.07 -26.34 -15.28
C ARG A 672 -1.58 -26.08 -16.70
N THR A 673 -1.95 -26.90 -17.68
CA THR A 673 -1.57 -26.68 -19.09
C THR A 673 -2.17 -25.40 -19.66
N THR A 674 -3.43 -25.08 -19.35
CA THR A 674 -4.10 -23.85 -19.83
C THR A 674 -3.50 -22.60 -19.18
N LEU A 675 -3.17 -22.66 -17.89
CA LEU A 675 -2.58 -21.56 -17.14
C LEU A 675 -1.10 -21.37 -17.50
N GLN A 676 -0.35 -22.45 -17.77
CA GLN A 676 0.98 -22.39 -18.39
C GLN A 676 0.93 -21.76 -19.79
N ALA A 677 -0.09 -22.08 -20.60
CA ALA A 677 -0.29 -21.44 -21.90
C ALA A 677 -0.59 -19.94 -21.76
N LEU A 678 -1.43 -19.54 -20.79
CA LEU A 678 -1.71 -18.14 -20.47
C LEU A 678 -0.48 -17.37 -19.94
N VAL A 679 0.32 -17.99 -19.06
CA VAL A 679 1.59 -17.43 -18.58
C VAL A 679 2.58 -17.30 -19.74
N ASN A 680 2.70 -18.32 -20.59
CA ASN A 680 3.55 -18.25 -21.78
C ASN A 680 3.06 -17.16 -22.75
N GLU A 681 1.74 -16.99 -22.96
CA GLU A 681 1.15 -15.93 -23.77
C GLU A 681 1.42 -14.54 -23.16
N HIS A 682 1.30 -14.38 -21.84
CA HIS A 682 1.62 -13.13 -21.15
C HIS A 682 3.11 -12.79 -21.20
N CYS A 683 4.01 -13.74 -20.94
CA CYS A 683 5.45 -13.55 -21.08
C CYS A 683 5.84 -13.25 -22.54
N THR A 684 5.18 -13.89 -23.51
CA THR A 684 5.38 -13.59 -24.94
C THR A 684 4.85 -12.20 -25.30
N ARG A 685 3.69 -11.77 -24.77
CA ARG A 685 3.24 -10.37 -24.91
C ARG A 685 4.22 -9.39 -24.27
N TYR A 686 4.76 -9.68 -23.08
CA TYR A 686 5.71 -8.80 -22.40
C TYR A 686 7.01 -8.65 -23.21
N ASN A 687 7.54 -9.76 -23.72
CA ASN A 687 8.72 -9.75 -24.59
C ASN A 687 8.44 -9.09 -25.96
N ASN A 688 7.23 -9.24 -26.51
CA ASN A 688 6.84 -8.58 -27.76
C ASN A 688 6.62 -7.07 -27.57
N ILE A 689 6.08 -6.64 -26.43
CA ILE A 689 5.99 -5.21 -26.05
C ILE A 689 7.40 -4.62 -25.90
N ALA A 690 8.28 -5.31 -25.19
CA ALA A 690 9.68 -4.92 -25.02
C ALA A 690 10.50 -4.91 -26.33
N THR A 691 10.08 -5.64 -27.37
CA THR A 691 10.69 -5.58 -28.71
C THR A 691 9.97 -4.65 -29.69
N SER A 692 8.75 -4.21 -29.39
CA SER A 692 8.06 -3.11 -30.08
C SER A 692 8.36 -1.72 -29.52
N LEU A 693 9.23 -1.64 -28.48
CA LEU A 693 9.71 -0.42 -27.83
C LEU A 693 11.22 -0.20 -28.05
N ASN A 694 11.79 -0.82 -29.09
CA ASN A 694 13.12 -0.52 -29.67
C ASN A 694 12.95 0.08 -31.07
#